data_AF-A0AAD6MKB4-F1
#
_entry.id   AF-A0AAD6MKB4-F1
#
_cell.length_a   1.000
_cell.length_b   1.000
_cell.length_c   1.000
_cell.angle_alpha   90.00
_cell.angle_beta   90.00
_cell.angle_gamma   90.00
#
_symmetry.space_group_name_H-M   'P 1'
#
loop_
_entity.id
_entity.type
_entity.pdbx_description
1 polymer ?
#
loop_
_entity_poly.entity_id
_entity_poly.type
_entity_poly.pdbx_seq_one_letter_code
_entity_poly.pdbx_strand_id
1 'polypeptide(L)'
;MQTCSICLTKMKQGGGHAIFTAECSHSFHFHCISSNVKHGNQLCPVCRAKWKEIPFQAPTLDPLPGRASVGWPQTDAMMTVVHRLPPPPRRDRRHVVPLLQVPEPSVFNDDESLDLQPAFAERSSGNKIAAGHNAGKIVEIKTYPEVSAASRSNSYDNFTVLVHLKAGATVARENPRGNLASLPQLSQTPRAPVDLVTVLDISGSMAGTKLALLKRAMGFVIQNLGSNDRLSVIAFSSTARRLFSLRRMSDAGRQHALQAVNSLVANGGTNIAEGLRKGAKVMEERREKNPVASIILLSDGQDTYTVSGSSGNQPQPNYQLLLPLSIHGGDNAGFQIPVHAFGFGADHDASSMHSISEISGGTFSFIETEAVIQDAFAQCIGGLLSVVVQELQVGIECMHPSIHLGSLKAGSYPSRVMADTRSGFIDVGDLYADEERDFLVSINVPAESSMNQTSLLKVRCAYRDPITKEMTTLESAEIKLERPEISGEAVVSIEVDRQRNRLQAAEAMSQARTVAERGDLAGAASILENCRRLLSETVSAKSHDRLCIALDAELKEMQERMASRHVYEASGRAYILSGLSSHSWQRATARGDSTDGSSLVQSYQTPSMTEMLTRSQATFLGSPSAQRLIQPLWSFGSQPKPR
;
A
#
# COMPACT_ATOMS: atom_id res chain seq x y z
N MET A 1 36.29 15.29 -36.24
CA MET A 1 35.83 15.10 -34.84
C MET A 1 34.56 14.27 -34.89
N GLN A 2 34.54 13.09 -34.28
CA GLN A 2 33.35 12.22 -34.29
C GLN A 2 32.32 12.75 -33.26
N THR A 3 31.06 12.86 -33.65
CA THR A 3 29.92 13.20 -32.78
C THR A 3 29.19 11.92 -32.38
N CYS A 4 28.75 11.81 -31.13
CA CYS A 4 28.00 10.66 -30.67
C CYS A 4 26.62 10.65 -31.32
N SER A 5 26.23 9.58 -32.02
CA SER A 5 24.96 9.51 -32.75
C SER A 5 23.72 9.40 -31.86
N ILE A 6 23.89 9.24 -30.53
CA ILE A 6 22.79 9.14 -29.56
C ILE A 6 22.51 10.48 -28.89
N CYS A 7 23.54 11.16 -28.38
CA CYS A 7 23.39 12.43 -27.66
C CYS A 7 23.87 13.66 -28.46
N LEU A 8 24.33 13.44 -29.71
CA LEU A 8 24.78 14.48 -30.66
C LEU A 8 25.94 15.38 -30.19
N THR A 9 26.55 15.09 -29.04
CA THR A 9 27.71 15.81 -28.50
C THR A 9 29.04 15.31 -29.07
N LYS A 10 30.06 16.19 -29.11
CA LYS A 10 31.40 15.88 -29.63
C LYS A 10 32.12 14.88 -28.73
N MET A 11 32.60 13.77 -29.31
CA MET A 11 33.43 12.80 -28.61
C MET A 11 34.88 13.29 -28.61
N LYS A 12 35.35 13.80 -27.47
CA LYS A 12 36.77 14.14 -27.24
C LYS A 12 37.43 13.06 -26.39
N GLN A 13 38.53 12.47 -26.86
CA GLN A 13 39.39 11.64 -26.01
C GLN A 13 40.00 12.52 -24.92
N GLY A 14 39.86 12.10 -23.65
CA GLY A 14 40.43 12.79 -22.48
C GLY A 14 39.45 13.63 -21.64
N GLY A 15 38.16 13.72 -22.00
CA GLY A 15 37.15 14.48 -21.26
C GLY A 15 36.39 13.72 -20.17
N GLY A 16 36.97 12.66 -19.58
CA GLY A 16 36.33 11.86 -18.52
C GLY A 16 35.17 10.94 -18.97
N HIS A 17 34.85 10.89 -20.26
CA HIS A 17 33.79 10.04 -20.81
C HIS A 17 34.42 8.90 -21.63
N ALA A 18 34.20 7.65 -21.22
CA ALA A 18 34.62 6.48 -21.99
C ALA A 18 33.89 6.45 -23.35
N ILE A 19 34.63 6.15 -24.42
CA ILE A 19 34.09 6.02 -25.78
C ILE A 19 34.05 4.53 -26.12
N PHE A 20 32.90 4.06 -26.60
CA PHE A 20 32.71 2.71 -27.10
C PHE A 20 32.64 2.74 -28.62
N THR A 21 33.53 2.02 -29.29
CA THR A 21 33.48 1.82 -30.74
C THR A 21 32.99 0.40 -31.00
N ALA A 22 31.80 0.30 -31.61
CA ALA A 22 31.20 -0.97 -31.97
C ALA A 22 31.96 -1.66 -33.11
N GLU A 23 31.80 -2.98 -33.26
CA GLU A 23 32.35 -3.78 -34.38
C GLU A 23 32.01 -3.20 -35.76
N CYS A 24 30.84 -2.56 -35.89
CA CYS A 24 30.41 -1.86 -37.10
C CYS A 24 31.08 -0.49 -37.31
N SER A 25 32.15 -0.18 -36.59
CA SER A 25 32.92 1.09 -36.65
C SER A 25 32.16 2.35 -36.25
N HIS A 26 31.00 2.22 -35.59
CA HIS A 26 30.27 3.36 -35.01
C HIS A 26 30.72 3.61 -33.57
N SER A 27 31.01 4.87 -33.24
CA SER A 27 31.47 5.28 -31.92
C SER A 27 30.37 6.00 -31.14
N PHE A 28 30.27 5.70 -29.84
CA PHE A 28 29.29 6.27 -28.92
C PHE A 28 29.95 6.62 -27.60
N HIS A 29 29.35 7.50 -26.80
CA HIS A 29 29.69 7.54 -25.37
C HIS A 29 29.25 6.23 -24.71
N PHE A 30 30.09 5.69 -23.83
CA PHE A 30 29.85 4.42 -23.15
C PHE A 30 28.53 4.46 -22.35
N HIS A 31 28.22 5.57 -21.68
CA HIS A 31 26.94 5.71 -20.96
C HIS A 31 25.74 5.66 -21.91
N CYS A 32 25.80 6.32 -23.08
CA CYS A 32 24.73 6.30 -24.08
C CYS A 32 24.43 4.89 -24.58
N ILE A 33 25.47 4.06 -24.79
CA ILE A 33 25.30 2.70 -25.30
C ILE A 33 24.91 1.71 -24.20
N SER A 34 25.40 1.93 -22.97
CA SER A 34 25.09 1.07 -21.81
C SER A 34 23.60 1.05 -21.49
N SER A 35 22.91 2.19 -21.65
CA SER A 35 21.46 2.27 -21.51
C SER A 35 20.75 1.41 -22.57
N ASN A 36 21.18 1.48 -23.83
CA ASN A 36 20.53 0.71 -24.91
C ASN A 36 20.69 -0.82 -24.74
N VAL A 37 21.86 -1.27 -24.24
CA VAL A 37 22.12 -2.69 -23.95
C VAL A 37 21.31 -3.17 -22.74
N LYS A 38 21.15 -2.33 -21.70
CA LYS A 38 20.34 -2.66 -20.50
C LYS A 38 18.87 -2.95 -20.83
N HIS A 39 18.34 -2.38 -21.91
CA HIS A 39 16.97 -2.62 -22.39
C HIS A 39 16.85 -3.81 -23.36
N GLY A 40 17.89 -4.65 -23.48
CA GLY A 40 17.85 -5.90 -24.27
C GLY A 40 18.16 -5.73 -25.76
N ASN A 41 18.49 -4.52 -26.23
CA ASN A 41 18.83 -4.28 -27.63
C ASN A 41 20.29 -4.65 -27.93
N GLN A 42 20.49 -5.74 -28.66
CA GLN A 42 21.81 -6.20 -29.12
C GLN A 42 22.18 -5.69 -30.53
N LEU A 43 21.49 -4.65 -31.01
CA LEU A 43 21.68 -4.10 -32.36
C LEU A 43 22.28 -2.69 -32.28
N CYS A 44 23.18 -2.38 -33.21
CA CYS A 44 23.69 -1.02 -33.38
C CYS A 44 22.55 -0.03 -33.69
N PRO A 45 22.43 1.09 -32.95
CA PRO A 45 21.40 2.12 -33.23
C PRO A 45 21.49 2.73 -34.62
N VAL A 46 22.67 2.72 -35.23
CA VAL A 46 22.94 3.42 -36.50
C VAL A 46 22.74 2.48 -37.69
N CYS A 47 23.36 1.30 -37.68
CA CYS A 47 23.31 0.38 -38.83
C CYS A 47 22.58 -0.94 -38.55
N ARG A 48 22.03 -1.14 -37.35
CA ARG A 48 21.32 -2.36 -36.92
C ARG A 48 22.15 -3.65 -37.00
N ALA A 49 23.48 -3.56 -37.12
CA ALA A 49 24.35 -4.73 -37.01
C ALA A 49 24.24 -5.35 -35.61
N LYS A 50 24.13 -6.69 -35.54
CA LYS A 50 24.08 -7.44 -34.28
C LYS A 50 25.46 -7.49 -33.64
N TRP A 51 25.57 -7.07 -32.39
CA TRP A 51 26.82 -7.13 -31.63
C TRP A 51 27.07 -8.54 -31.13
N LYS A 52 28.30 -9.05 -31.31
CA LYS A 52 28.70 -10.36 -30.79
C LYS A 52 29.25 -10.24 -29.38
N GLU A 53 29.91 -9.12 -29.07
CA GLU A 53 30.39 -8.79 -27.73
C GLU A 53 29.72 -7.51 -27.21
N ILE A 54 29.14 -7.60 -26.02
CA ILE A 54 28.46 -6.49 -25.32
C ILE A 54 29.19 -6.23 -23.99
N PRO A 55 29.27 -4.99 -23.47
CA PRO A 55 30.16 -4.64 -22.34
C PRO A 55 29.80 -5.21 -20.96
N PHE A 56 29.01 -6.28 -20.88
CA PHE A 56 28.70 -6.98 -19.65
C PHE A 56 28.74 -8.49 -19.88
N GLN A 57 29.93 -9.09 -19.78
CA GLN A 57 30.08 -10.50 -19.45
C GLN A 57 31.50 -10.79 -18.94
N ALA A 58 31.58 -11.37 -17.75
CA ALA A 58 32.73 -12.12 -17.26
C ALA A 58 32.18 -13.43 -16.66
N PRO A 59 32.93 -14.54 -16.68
CA PRO A 59 33.28 -15.31 -17.87
C PRO A 59 32.58 -16.69 -17.86
N THR A 60 32.17 -17.18 -19.04
CA THR A 60 31.75 -18.57 -19.22
C THR A 60 32.93 -19.44 -19.66
N LEU A 61 33.05 -20.60 -19.02
CA LEU A 61 34.00 -21.68 -19.29
C LEU A 61 33.98 -22.14 -20.77
N ASP A 62 35.16 -22.44 -21.28
CA ASP A 62 35.45 -22.92 -22.64
C ASP A 62 34.67 -24.19 -23.05
N PRO A 63 34.30 -24.34 -24.35
CA PRO A 63 33.99 -25.62 -24.95
C PRO A 63 35.14 -26.17 -25.83
N LEU A 64 35.38 -27.48 -25.73
CA LEU A 64 36.30 -28.26 -26.57
C LEU A 64 35.81 -28.40 -28.03
N PRO A 65 36.70 -28.56 -29.03
CA PRO A 65 36.35 -28.53 -30.46
C PRO A 65 36.14 -29.92 -31.09
N GLY A 66 35.27 -30.01 -32.11
CA GLY A 66 35.16 -31.19 -32.98
C GLY A 66 34.23 -31.03 -34.19
N ARG A 67 34.84 -30.97 -35.38
CA ARG A 67 34.29 -30.99 -36.77
C ARG A 67 33.21 -32.09 -36.99
N ALA A 68 32.32 -32.10 -37.99
CA ALA A 68 32.43 -31.67 -39.38
C ALA A 68 31.04 -31.51 -40.05
N SER A 69 31.03 -30.74 -41.14
CA SER A 69 29.93 -30.52 -42.11
C SER A 69 29.98 -31.53 -43.25
N VAL A 70 28.82 -32.07 -43.68
CA VAL A 70 28.44 -32.52 -45.04
C VAL A 70 26.90 -32.63 -45.00
N GLY A 71 26.03 -32.12 -45.88
CA GLY A 71 26.07 -31.76 -47.29
C GLY A 71 24.80 -32.37 -47.91
N TRP A 72 23.83 -31.56 -48.34
CA TRP A 72 22.66 -32.03 -49.11
C TRP A 72 23.07 -32.30 -50.56
N PRO A 73 22.40 -33.24 -51.25
CA PRO A 73 21.62 -32.77 -52.40
C PRO A 73 20.27 -33.50 -52.64
N GLN A 74 19.40 -32.73 -53.31
CA GLN A 74 18.14 -33.07 -54.00
C GLN A 74 18.37 -34.02 -55.20
N THR A 75 17.41 -34.91 -55.50
CA THR A 75 16.85 -35.15 -56.86
C THR A 75 15.69 -36.16 -56.87
N ASP A 76 14.85 -36.00 -57.90
CA ASP A 76 13.50 -36.55 -58.15
C ASP A 76 13.38 -38.04 -58.51
N ALA A 77 12.16 -38.57 -58.32
CA ALA A 77 11.29 -39.24 -59.32
C ALA A 77 10.72 -40.63 -58.94
N MET A 78 9.37 -40.67 -58.95
CA MET A 78 8.42 -41.78 -59.19
C MET A 78 8.67 -43.19 -58.62
N MET A 79 7.71 -43.67 -57.82
CA MET A 79 6.79 -44.74 -58.24
C MET A 79 5.74 -45.06 -57.16
N THR A 80 4.50 -45.21 -57.63
CA THR A 80 3.30 -45.55 -56.87
C THR A 80 3.24 -47.06 -56.64
N VAL A 81 3.29 -47.52 -55.38
CA VAL A 81 2.74 -48.83 -54.98
C VAL A 81 2.05 -48.69 -53.63
N VAL A 82 0.76 -49.02 -53.64
CA VAL A 82 -0.16 -48.96 -52.52
C VAL A 82 0.07 -50.18 -51.62
N HIS A 83 0.57 -49.97 -50.39
CA HIS A 83 0.51 -50.95 -49.32
C HIS A 83 -0.25 -50.38 -48.12
N ARG A 84 -1.40 -50.99 -47.85
CA ARG A 84 -2.22 -50.80 -46.64
C ARG A 84 -1.37 -51.07 -45.40
N LEU A 85 -1.25 -50.06 -44.53
CA LEU A 85 -0.83 -50.20 -43.14
C LEU A 85 -2.01 -49.90 -42.21
N PRO A 86 -2.09 -50.58 -41.04
CA PRO A 86 -3.26 -50.61 -40.17
C PRO A 86 -3.50 -49.29 -39.45
N PRO A 87 -4.73 -49.02 -38.96
CA PRO A 87 -5.08 -47.76 -38.33
C PRO A 87 -4.31 -47.56 -37.01
N PRO A 88 -3.96 -46.31 -36.65
CA PRO A 88 -3.35 -46.00 -35.37
C PRO A 88 -4.31 -46.32 -34.22
N PRO A 89 -3.80 -46.68 -33.02
CA PRO A 89 -4.65 -47.03 -31.90
C PRO A 89 -5.51 -45.83 -31.50
N ARG A 90 -6.77 -46.11 -31.20
CA ARG A 90 -7.73 -45.13 -30.66
C ARG A 90 -7.09 -44.37 -29.51
N ARG A 91 -6.81 -43.07 -29.72
CA ARG A 91 -6.65 -42.12 -28.62
C ARG A 91 -7.99 -42.09 -27.89
N ASP A 92 -8.02 -42.70 -26.72
CA ASP A 92 -9.07 -42.48 -25.74
C ASP A 92 -9.23 -40.97 -25.57
N ARG A 93 -10.38 -40.44 -26.03
CA ARG A 93 -10.89 -39.14 -25.62
C ARG A 93 -11.25 -39.26 -24.14
N ARG A 94 -10.26 -39.23 -23.26
CA ARG A 94 -10.46 -38.65 -21.94
C ARG A 94 -10.55 -37.16 -22.17
N HIS A 95 -11.78 -36.68 -22.27
CA HIS A 95 -12.11 -35.29 -22.07
C HIS A 95 -11.42 -34.83 -20.78
N VAL A 96 -10.31 -34.11 -20.90
CA VAL A 96 -9.88 -33.20 -19.84
C VAL A 96 -10.87 -32.05 -19.92
N VAL A 97 -11.95 -32.18 -19.16
CA VAL A 97 -12.87 -31.09 -18.87
C VAL A 97 -12.04 -29.97 -18.25
N PRO A 98 -12.14 -28.71 -18.73
CA PRO A 98 -11.56 -27.59 -18.02
C PRO A 98 -12.21 -27.53 -16.63
N LEU A 99 -11.43 -27.74 -15.56
CA LEU A 99 -11.90 -27.75 -14.17
C LEU A 99 -12.37 -26.37 -13.64
N LEU A 100 -12.79 -25.44 -14.50
CA LEU A 100 -13.12 -24.06 -14.13
C LEU A 100 -14.36 -23.51 -14.85
N GLN A 101 -15.43 -24.30 -14.91
CA GLN A 101 -16.79 -23.79 -15.18
C GLN A 101 -17.76 -24.42 -14.18
N VAL A 102 -17.51 -24.22 -12.88
CA VAL A 102 -18.57 -24.41 -11.89
C VAL A 102 -19.42 -23.15 -11.94
N PRO A 103 -20.76 -23.24 -12.13
CA PRO A 103 -21.64 -22.09 -12.00
C PRO A 103 -21.41 -21.43 -10.64
N GLU A 104 -21.27 -20.10 -10.63
CA GLU A 104 -21.12 -19.40 -9.36
C GLU A 104 -22.37 -19.62 -8.50
N PRO A 105 -22.19 -19.96 -7.21
CA PRO A 105 -23.34 -20.13 -6.33
C PRO A 105 -24.07 -18.79 -6.16
N SER A 106 -25.38 -18.86 -5.95
CA SER A 106 -26.21 -17.68 -5.73
C SER A 106 -25.91 -16.97 -4.39
N VAL A 107 -25.32 -17.68 -3.44
CA VAL A 107 -24.89 -17.21 -2.11
C VAL A 107 -23.44 -17.63 -1.87
N PHE A 108 -22.63 -16.76 -1.27
CA PHE A 108 -21.20 -16.93 -1.01
C PHE A 108 -20.88 -17.33 0.43
N ASN A 109 -21.65 -18.30 0.95
CA ASN A 109 -21.50 -18.87 2.29
C ASN A 109 -20.75 -20.23 2.27
N ASP A 110 -19.96 -20.48 1.22
CA ASP A 110 -19.16 -21.68 1.01
C ASP A 110 -17.75 -21.57 1.63
N ASP A 111 -17.60 -20.72 2.65
CA ASP A 111 -16.36 -20.55 3.40
C ASP A 111 -16.12 -21.70 4.40
N GLU A 112 -14.84 -22.04 4.57
CA GLU A 112 -14.37 -23.07 5.50
C GLU A 112 -14.70 -22.67 6.94
N SER A 113 -15.17 -23.63 7.75
CA SER A 113 -15.38 -23.40 9.19
C SER A 113 -14.04 -23.10 9.88
N LEU A 114 -14.05 -22.06 10.72
CA LEU A 114 -12.93 -21.77 11.62
C LEU A 114 -13.00 -22.76 12.78
N ASP A 115 -12.49 -23.98 12.59
CA ASP A 115 -12.38 -24.95 13.69
C ASP A 115 -11.62 -24.31 14.86
N LEU A 116 -12.33 -24.05 15.96
CA LEU A 116 -11.76 -23.74 17.27
C LEU A 116 -11.11 -25.02 17.82
N GLN A 117 -9.99 -25.42 17.22
CA GLN A 117 -9.06 -26.33 17.89
C GLN A 117 -8.17 -25.48 18.78
N PRO A 118 -8.33 -25.50 20.12
CA PRO A 118 -7.31 -24.94 20.98
C PRO A 118 -6.07 -25.81 20.80
N ALA A 119 -5.09 -25.32 20.04
CA ALA A 119 -3.75 -25.91 19.99
C ALA A 119 -2.97 -25.64 21.29
N PHE A 120 -3.65 -25.77 22.44
CA PHE A 120 -3.10 -25.68 23.79
C PHE A 120 -3.65 -26.82 24.62
N ALA A 121 -3.28 -28.04 24.25
CA ALA A 121 -3.44 -29.21 25.10
C ALA A 121 -2.27 -30.17 24.90
N GLU A 122 -1.04 -29.67 25.02
CA GLU A 122 0.09 -30.52 25.38
C GLU A 122 0.51 -30.25 26.82
N ARG A 123 0.53 -31.36 27.57
CA ARG A 123 0.72 -31.49 29.00
C ARG A 123 1.96 -30.75 29.51
N SER A 124 1.76 -29.80 30.42
CA SER A 124 2.66 -29.65 31.56
C SER A 124 1.84 -29.38 32.81
N SER A 125 1.98 -30.30 33.76
CA SER A 125 1.47 -30.18 35.11
C SER A 125 2.49 -29.39 35.92
N GLY A 126 2.08 -28.34 36.64
CA GLY A 126 2.90 -27.74 37.69
C GLY A 126 2.89 -26.22 37.77
N ASN A 127 2.37 -25.73 38.90
CA ASN A 127 2.51 -24.40 39.50
C ASN A 127 1.71 -23.23 38.90
N LYS A 128 0.56 -22.99 39.55
CA LYS A 128 -0.06 -21.67 39.68
C LYS A 128 0.92 -20.73 40.38
N ILE A 129 1.57 -19.86 39.63
CA ILE A 129 2.11 -18.60 40.15
C ILE A 129 1.20 -17.51 39.59
N ALA A 130 0.42 -16.91 40.49
CA ALA A 130 -0.31 -15.69 40.23
C ALA A 130 0.71 -14.56 40.00
N ALA A 131 1.15 -14.39 38.76
CA ALA A 131 1.82 -13.17 38.33
C ALA A 131 0.74 -12.23 37.79
N GLY A 132 0.55 -11.10 38.46
CA GLY A 132 -0.36 -10.06 38.00
C GLY A 132 0.01 -9.63 36.58
N HIS A 133 -0.82 -10.02 35.62
CA HIS A 133 -0.73 -9.50 34.26
C HIS A 133 -1.14 -8.03 34.33
N ASN A 134 -0.15 -7.15 34.41
CA ASN A 134 -0.31 -5.78 33.98
C ASN A 134 -0.50 -5.87 32.45
N ALA A 135 -1.72 -6.12 32.00
CA ALA A 135 -2.11 -6.13 30.59
C ALA A 135 -1.75 -4.74 30.03
N GLY A 136 -0.58 -4.67 29.39
CA GLY A 136 0.03 -3.43 28.96
C GLY A 136 -0.90 -2.73 27.99
N LYS A 137 -1.24 -1.48 28.30
CA LYS A 137 -2.02 -0.58 27.44
C LYS A 137 -1.38 -0.60 26.04
N ILE A 138 -2.12 -1.08 25.03
CA ILE A 138 -1.63 -1.16 23.65
C ILE A 138 -1.58 0.24 23.04
N VAL A 139 -2.53 1.11 23.35
CA VAL A 139 -2.52 2.51 22.87
C VAL A 139 -1.81 3.41 23.88
N GLU A 140 -0.90 4.25 23.38
CA GLU A 140 -0.29 5.37 24.11
C GLU A 140 -0.95 6.69 23.66
N ILE A 141 -1.29 7.56 24.62
CA ILE A 141 -1.84 8.90 24.37
C ILE A 141 -0.84 9.93 24.86
N LYS A 142 -0.44 10.84 23.98
CA LYS A 142 0.34 12.05 24.31
C LYS A 142 -0.42 13.28 23.86
N THR A 143 -0.24 14.37 24.59
CA THR A 143 -0.99 15.60 24.35
C THR A 143 -0.06 16.80 24.49
N TYR A 144 -0.12 17.71 23.53
CA TYR A 144 0.77 18.86 23.47
C TYR A 144 -0.05 20.14 23.30
N PRO A 145 -0.06 21.06 24.28
CA PRO A 145 -0.62 22.39 24.06
C PRO A 145 0.28 23.19 23.12
N GLU A 146 -0.30 24.11 22.35
CA GLU A 146 0.43 24.98 21.43
C GLU A 146 1.57 25.74 22.13
N VAL A 147 1.32 26.20 23.35
CA VAL A 147 2.31 26.79 24.26
C VAL A 147 2.11 26.20 25.65
N SER A 148 3.19 26.01 26.41
CA SER A 148 3.13 25.45 27.76
C SER A 148 2.68 26.49 28.81
N ALA A 149 2.91 27.78 28.55
CA ALA A 149 2.56 28.88 29.43
C ALA A 149 2.05 30.08 28.63
N ALA A 150 1.06 30.78 29.20
CA ALA A 150 0.51 32.00 28.62
C ALA A 150 0.04 32.96 29.72
N SER A 151 0.25 34.26 29.54
CA SER A 151 -0.15 35.27 30.54
C SER A 151 -1.61 35.11 30.94
N ARG A 152 -1.87 35.16 32.25
CA ARG A 152 -3.22 34.99 32.81
C ARG A 152 -4.20 36.08 32.36
N SER A 153 -3.69 37.25 31.96
CA SER A 153 -4.47 38.35 31.38
C SER A 153 -4.99 38.08 29.97
N ASN A 154 -4.41 37.12 29.25
CA ASN A 154 -4.71 36.88 27.85
C ASN A 154 -5.83 35.85 27.69
N SER A 155 -6.77 36.13 26.80
CA SER A 155 -7.73 35.15 26.28
C SER A 155 -7.34 34.71 24.88
N TYR A 156 -7.71 33.49 24.52
CA TYR A 156 -7.49 32.89 23.22
C TYR A 156 -8.80 32.31 22.70
N ASP A 157 -9.20 32.65 21.48
CA ASP A 157 -10.43 32.10 20.89
C ASP A 157 -10.19 30.77 20.16
N ASN A 158 -8.94 30.49 19.80
CA ASN A 158 -8.56 29.32 19.00
C ASN A 158 -7.21 28.73 19.45
N PHE A 159 -7.10 28.46 20.75
CA PHE A 159 -5.93 27.77 21.32
C PHE A 159 -5.91 26.33 20.85
N THR A 160 -4.78 25.84 20.34
CA THR A 160 -4.70 24.48 19.79
C THR A 160 -4.03 23.52 20.77
N VAL A 161 -4.58 22.32 20.88
CA VAL A 161 -3.97 21.18 21.55
C VAL A 161 -3.86 20.02 20.56
N LEU A 162 -2.67 19.45 20.45
CA LEU A 162 -2.43 18.22 19.70
C LEU A 162 -2.74 17.00 20.58
N VAL A 163 -3.53 16.07 20.05
CA VAL A 163 -3.72 14.72 20.59
C VAL A 163 -2.98 13.75 19.68
N HIS A 164 -1.92 13.14 20.21
CA HIS A 164 -1.10 12.13 19.56
C HIS A 164 -1.42 10.76 20.13
N LEU A 165 -1.72 9.81 19.25
CA LEU A 165 -2.00 8.41 19.57
C LEU A 165 -0.95 7.54 18.91
N LYS A 166 -0.47 6.53 19.64
CA LYS A 166 0.41 5.51 19.09
C LYS A 166 -0.04 4.13 19.51
N ALA A 167 -0.21 3.22 18.55
CA ALA A 167 -0.43 1.82 18.85
C ALA A 167 0.93 1.13 19.10
N GLY A 168 1.15 0.64 20.30
CA GLY A 168 2.35 -0.10 20.68
C GLY A 168 2.41 -1.45 20.00
N ALA A 169 3.62 -1.88 19.65
CA ALA A 169 3.88 -3.22 19.17
C ALA A 169 3.59 -4.26 20.26
N THR A 170 3.03 -5.40 19.86
CA THR A 170 2.88 -6.60 20.70
C THR A 170 4.23 -7.30 20.89
N VAL A 171 5.20 -6.59 21.47
CA VAL A 171 6.46 -7.19 21.90
C VAL A 171 6.24 -7.77 23.29
N ALA A 172 6.18 -9.10 23.39
CA ALA A 172 6.48 -9.76 24.65
C ALA A 172 7.88 -9.27 25.06
N ARG A 173 7.96 -8.40 26.08
CA ARG A 173 9.22 -7.90 26.63
C ARG A 173 10.01 -9.09 27.16
N GLU A 174 10.84 -9.70 26.33
CA GLU A 174 11.95 -10.51 26.82
C GLU A 174 12.95 -9.57 27.49
N ASN A 175 13.25 -9.85 28.75
CA ASN A 175 14.21 -9.09 29.56
C ASN A 175 15.56 -8.97 28.84
N PRO A 176 16.23 -7.80 28.86
CA PRO A 176 17.58 -7.67 28.33
C PRO A 176 18.58 -8.20 29.37
N ARG A 177 18.67 -9.53 29.50
CA ARG A 177 19.80 -10.20 30.16
C ARG A 177 20.09 -11.53 29.47
N GLY A 178 21.08 -11.52 28.57
CA GLY A 178 21.84 -12.74 28.24
C GLY A 178 22.08 -13.00 26.76
N ASN A 179 23.30 -12.70 26.33
CA ASN A 179 24.09 -13.34 25.27
C ASN A 179 23.69 -13.16 23.78
N LEU A 180 24.54 -12.42 23.07
CA LEU A 180 24.74 -12.48 21.61
C LEU A 180 25.14 -13.91 21.21
N ALA A 181 24.22 -14.65 20.56
CA ALA A 181 24.49 -15.60 19.47
C ALA A 181 23.26 -16.50 19.22
N SER A 182 22.17 -15.92 18.73
CA SER A 182 21.12 -16.68 18.04
C SER A 182 20.31 -15.71 17.18
N LEU A 183 20.30 -15.93 15.86
CA LEU A 183 19.31 -15.33 14.97
C LEU A 183 17.92 -15.57 15.58
N PRO A 184 17.03 -14.57 15.67
CA PRO A 184 15.70 -14.78 16.22
C PRO A 184 14.98 -15.77 15.30
N GLN A 185 14.81 -16.99 15.80
CA GLN A 185 13.86 -17.96 15.28
C GLN A 185 12.48 -17.31 15.40
N LEU A 186 11.71 -17.29 14.30
CA LEU A 186 10.34 -16.74 14.23
C LEU A 186 9.43 -17.36 15.30
N SER A 187 9.47 -16.84 16.52
CA SER A 187 8.34 -16.90 17.42
C SER A 187 7.30 -15.96 16.83
N GLN A 188 6.39 -16.53 16.02
CA GLN A 188 5.24 -15.80 15.49
C GLN A 188 4.49 -15.21 16.68
N THR A 189 4.66 -13.91 16.91
CA THR A 189 3.81 -13.18 17.83
C THR A 189 2.37 -13.37 17.36
N PRO A 190 1.45 -13.82 18.24
CA PRO A 190 0.07 -14.02 17.83
C PRO A 190 -0.47 -12.69 17.30
N ARG A 191 -0.97 -12.71 16.06
CA ARG A 191 -1.65 -11.58 15.43
C ARG A 191 -3.07 -11.95 15.06
N ALA A 192 -3.90 -10.92 14.88
CA ALA A 192 -5.25 -11.12 14.38
C ALA A 192 -5.23 -11.73 12.96
N PRO A 193 -6.04 -12.76 12.69
CA PRO A 193 -6.20 -13.29 11.34
C PRO A 193 -7.02 -12.31 10.48
N VAL A 194 -6.80 -12.35 9.16
CA VAL A 194 -7.39 -11.41 8.20
C VAL A 194 -8.30 -12.13 7.21
N ASP A 195 -9.44 -11.53 6.88
CA ASP A 195 -10.24 -11.83 5.70
C ASP A 195 -9.90 -10.83 4.59
N LEU A 196 -9.21 -11.30 3.54
CA LEU A 196 -8.81 -10.46 2.41
C LEU A 196 -9.58 -10.84 1.15
N VAL A 197 -10.22 -9.86 0.51
CA VAL A 197 -10.82 -10.03 -0.82
C VAL A 197 -10.05 -9.17 -1.81
N THR A 198 -9.49 -9.77 -2.85
CA THR A 198 -8.82 -9.02 -3.92
C THR A 198 -9.72 -8.91 -5.14
N VAL A 199 -9.96 -7.69 -5.61
CA VAL A 199 -10.75 -7.35 -6.79
C VAL A 199 -9.79 -6.87 -7.88
N LEU A 200 -9.54 -7.74 -8.86
CA LEU A 200 -8.44 -7.60 -9.80
C LEU A 200 -8.96 -7.32 -11.21
N ASP A 201 -8.54 -6.20 -11.81
CA ASP A 201 -8.85 -5.90 -13.20
C ASP A 201 -8.09 -6.87 -14.13
N ILE A 202 -8.84 -7.47 -15.05
CA ILE A 202 -8.37 -8.30 -16.16
C ILE A 202 -8.91 -7.80 -17.49
N SER A 203 -9.17 -6.49 -17.61
CA SER A 203 -9.49 -5.81 -18.86
C SER A 203 -8.38 -5.99 -19.91
N GLY A 204 -8.69 -5.68 -21.17
CA GLY A 204 -7.73 -5.80 -22.27
C GLY A 204 -6.46 -4.95 -22.08
N SER A 205 -6.54 -3.82 -21.37
CA SER A 205 -5.39 -2.94 -21.06
C SER A 205 -4.37 -3.61 -20.15
N MET A 206 -4.81 -4.54 -19.29
CA MET A 206 -3.93 -5.32 -18.42
C MET A 206 -3.10 -6.38 -19.15
N ALA A 207 -3.26 -6.57 -20.47
CA ALA A 207 -2.53 -7.59 -21.22
C ALA A 207 -0.99 -7.39 -21.16
N GLY A 208 -0.25 -8.49 -21.35
CA GLY A 208 1.21 -8.46 -21.39
C GLY A 208 1.84 -8.32 -20.00
N THR A 209 2.77 -7.37 -19.87
CA THR A 209 3.61 -7.22 -18.67
C THR A 209 2.80 -6.84 -17.44
N LYS A 210 1.78 -5.99 -17.59
CA LYS A 210 0.87 -5.55 -16.52
C LYS A 210 0.25 -6.72 -15.75
N LEU A 211 -0.41 -7.66 -16.46
CA LEU A 211 -0.99 -8.85 -15.84
C LEU A 211 0.08 -9.81 -15.29
N ALA A 212 1.25 -9.93 -15.93
CA ALA A 212 2.33 -10.77 -15.41
C ALA A 212 2.84 -10.27 -14.04
N LEU A 213 2.97 -8.95 -13.89
CA LEU A 213 3.36 -8.31 -12.65
C LEU A 213 2.26 -8.38 -11.58
N LEU A 214 0.99 -8.24 -11.97
CA LEU A 214 -0.14 -8.47 -11.08
C LEU A 214 -0.11 -9.88 -10.50
N LYS A 215 0.09 -10.91 -11.35
CA LYS A 215 0.19 -12.30 -10.91
C LYS A 215 1.36 -12.50 -9.94
N ARG A 216 2.49 -11.87 -10.21
CA ARG A 216 3.67 -11.90 -9.32
C ARG A 216 3.38 -11.24 -7.97
N ALA A 217 2.78 -10.05 -7.98
CA ALA A 217 2.41 -9.32 -6.77
C ALA A 217 1.41 -10.11 -5.92
N MET A 218 0.40 -10.71 -6.55
CA MET A 218 -0.54 -11.61 -5.89
C MET A 218 0.14 -12.88 -5.36
N GLY A 219 1.13 -13.41 -6.07
CA GLY A 219 1.95 -14.52 -5.58
C GLY A 219 2.70 -14.16 -4.29
N PHE A 220 3.25 -12.95 -4.20
CA PHE A 220 3.86 -12.43 -2.97
C PHE A 220 2.82 -12.31 -1.84
N VAL A 221 1.63 -11.77 -2.10
CA VAL A 221 0.55 -11.68 -1.09
C VAL A 221 0.18 -13.07 -0.57
N ILE A 222 -0.11 -14.03 -1.45
CA ILE A 222 -0.52 -15.40 -1.08
C ILE A 222 0.54 -16.09 -0.20
N GLN A 223 1.83 -15.88 -0.49
CA GLN A 223 2.92 -16.48 0.28
C GLN A 223 3.12 -15.84 1.67
N ASN A 224 2.69 -14.59 1.85
CA ASN A 224 2.85 -13.86 3.11
C ASN A 224 1.62 -13.93 4.02
N LEU A 225 0.46 -14.31 3.50
CA LEU A 225 -0.70 -14.64 4.32
C LEU A 225 -0.43 -15.89 5.17
N GLY A 226 -0.77 -15.82 6.45
CA GLY A 226 -0.68 -16.91 7.41
C GLY A 226 -1.78 -17.95 7.22
N SER A 227 -1.62 -19.13 7.81
CA SER A 227 -2.57 -20.26 7.66
C SER A 227 -3.96 -20.00 8.26
N ASN A 228 -4.09 -18.98 9.12
CA ASN A 228 -5.36 -18.53 9.70
C ASN A 228 -6.00 -17.38 8.91
N ASP A 229 -5.27 -16.76 7.97
CA ASP A 229 -5.87 -15.77 7.08
C ASP A 229 -6.68 -16.45 6.00
N ARG A 230 -7.67 -15.74 5.48
CA ARG A 230 -8.50 -16.19 4.38
C ARG A 230 -8.40 -15.22 3.20
N LEU A 231 -8.35 -15.78 2.00
CA LEU A 231 -8.27 -15.03 0.75
C LEU A 231 -9.42 -15.43 -0.17
N SER A 232 -10.02 -14.44 -0.84
CA SER A 232 -10.91 -14.62 -1.99
C SER A 232 -10.40 -13.78 -3.15
N VAL A 233 -10.49 -14.31 -4.38
CA VAL A 233 -10.03 -13.61 -5.59
C VAL A 233 -11.20 -13.38 -6.53
N ILE A 234 -11.55 -12.12 -6.71
CA ILE A 234 -12.47 -11.64 -7.73
C ILE A 234 -11.64 -11.12 -8.91
N ALA A 235 -11.96 -11.58 -10.11
CA ALA A 235 -11.43 -10.99 -11.35
C ALA A 235 -12.58 -10.31 -12.09
N PHE A 236 -12.35 -9.11 -12.59
CA PHE A 236 -13.38 -8.37 -13.32
C PHE A 236 -12.83 -7.81 -14.63
N SER A 237 -13.72 -7.72 -15.61
CA SER A 237 -13.54 -6.93 -16.82
C SER A 237 -14.89 -6.34 -17.22
N SER A 238 -15.49 -6.73 -18.33
CA SER A 238 -16.89 -6.39 -18.65
C SER A 238 -17.88 -7.01 -17.66
N THR A 239 -17.50 -8.12 -17.03
CA THR A 239 -18.25 -8.81 -15.97
C THR A 239 -17.30 -9.19 -14.84
N ALA A 240 -17.81 -9.33 -13.62
CA ALA A 240 -17.03 -9.79 -12.48
C ALA A 240 -17.27 -11.28 -12.21
N ARG A 241 -16.21 -12.00 -11.81
CA ARG A 241 -16.27 -13.42 -11.41
C ARG A 241 -15.43 -13.69 -10.17
N ARG A 242 -15.91 -14.56 -9.29
CA ARG A 242 -15.18 -15.09 -8.14
C ARG A 242 -14.38 -16.31 -8.59
N LEU A 243 -13.08 -16.11 -8.84
CA LEU A 243 -12.17 -17.16 -9.27
C LEU A 243 -11.73 -18.10 -8.16
N PHE A 244 -11.67 -17.57 -6.93
CA PHE A 244 -11.29 -18.32 -5.76
C PHE A 244 -12.22 -17.94 -4.62
N SER A 245 -12.90 -18.92 -4.01
CA SER A 245 -13.78 -18.67 -2.87
C SER A 245 -12.97 -18.32 -1.61
N LEU A 246 -13.60 -17.70 -0.62
CA LEU A 246 -12.93 -17.29 0.62
C LEU A 246 -12.46 -18.53 1.39
N ARG A 247 -11.16 -18.80 1.39
CA ARG A 247 -10.56 -20.00 2.01
C ARG A 247 -9.29 -19.68 2.77
N ARG A 248 -8.94 -20.53 3.74
CA ARG A 248 -7.72 -20.36 4.54
C ARG A 248 -6.48 -20.53 3.68
N MET A 249 -5.45 -19.74 3.96
CA MET A 249 -4.14 -19.84 3.31
C MET A 249 -3.27 -20.93 3.96
N SER A 250 -3.87 -22.12 4.15
CA SER A 250 -3.12 -23.37 4.39
C SER A 250 -2.24 -23.69 3.18
N ASP A 251 -1.34 -24.67 3.28
CA ASP A 251 -0.46 -25.02 2.15
C ASP A 251 -1.26 -25.40 0.89
N ALA A 252 -2.37 -26.14 1.05
CA ALA A 252 -3.29 -26.45 -0.03
C ALA A 252 -4.04 -25.20 -0.53
N GLY A 253 -4.51 -24.35 0.39
CA GLY A 253 -5.20 -23.10 0.04
C GLY A 253 -4.31 -22.15 -0.77
N ARG A 254 -3.04 -21.98 -0.38
CA ARG A 254 -2.03 -21.19 -1.10
C ARG A 254 -1.77 -21.76 -2.50
N GLN A 255 -1.61 -23.08 -2.63
CA GLN A 255 -1.41 -23.72 -3.93
C GLN A 255 -2.60 -23.49 -4.87
N HIS A 256 -3.82 -23.67 -4.39
CA HIS A 256 -5.02 -23.43 -5.18
C HIS A 256 -5.20 -21.94 -5.54
N ALA A 257 -4.92 -21.02 -4.62
CA ALA A 257 -4.96 -19.59 -4.90
C ALA A 257 -3.93 -19.18 -5.97
N LEU A 258 -2.71 -19.71 -5.89
CA LEU A 258 -1.67 -19.48 -6.91
C LEU A 258 -2.10 -20.02 -8.29
N GLN A 259 -2.72 -21.20 -8.34
CA GLN A 259 -3.26 -21.74 -9.59
C GLN A 259 -4.37 -20.84 -10.17
N ALA A 260 -5.29 -20.37 -9.33
CA ALA A 260 -6.36 -19.47 -9.75
C ALA A 260 -5.80 -18.14 -10.30
N VAL A 261 -4.87 -17.51 -9.60
CA VAL A 261 -4.20 -16.27 -10.06
C VAL A 261 -3.42 -16.50 -11.36
N ASN A 262 -2.68 -17.60 -11.47
CA ASN A 262 -1.93 -17.92 -12.69
C ASN A 262 -2.83 -18.18 -13.91
N SER A 263 -4.10 -18.57 -13.68
CA SER A 263 -5.11 -18.76 -14.73
C SER A 263 -5.73 -17.46 -15.27
N LEU A 264 -5.44 -16.30 -14.67
CA LEU A 264 -5.98 -15.01 -15.13
C LEU A 264 -5.55 -14.74 -16.58
N VAL A 265 -6.48 -14.22 -17.37
CA VAL A 265 -6.26 -13.82 -18.77
C VAL A 265 -6.95 -12.48 -18.98
N ALA A 266 -6.22 -11.52 -19.56
CA ALA A 266 -6.72 -10.19 -19.88
C ALA A 266 -7.68 -10.25 -21.08
N ASN A 267 -8.91 -9.77 -20.90
CA ASN A 267 -9.92 -9.62 -21.94
C ASN A 267 -11.11 -8.76 -21.48
N GLY A 268 -11.75 -8.04 -22.41
CA GLY A 268 -12.96 -7.26 -22.15
C GLY A 268 -12.68 -5.82 -21.70
N GLY A 269 -13.74 -5.12 -21.28
CA GLY A 269 -13.69 -3.74 -20.74
C GLY A 269 -13.45 -3.70 -19.23
N THR A 270 -13.79 -2.58 -18.59
CA THR A 270 -13.52 -2.35 -17.16
C THR A 270 -14.81 -1.96 -16.43
N ASN A 271 -15.36 -2.86 -15.60
CA ASN A 271 -16.56 -2.65 -14.78
C ASN A 271 -16.22 -2.79 -13.29
N ILE A 272 -15.75 -1.69 -12.70
CA ILE A 272 -15.28 -1.62 -11.31
C ILE A 272 -16.45 -1.87 -10.35
N ALA A 273 -17.63 -1.32 -10.65
CA ALA A 273 -18.81 -1.47 -9.81
C ALA A 273 -19.24 -2.94 -9.63
N GLU A 274 -19.26 -3.73 -10.70
CA GLU A 274 -19.55 -5.17 -10.61
C GLU A 274 -18.50 -5.91 -9.77
N GLY A 275 -17.22 -5.57 -9.96
CA GLY A 275 -16.11 -6.14 -9.18
C GLY A 275 -16.27 -5.88 -7.68
N LEU A 276 -16.52 -4.63 -7.31
CA LEU A 276 -16.72 -4.21 -5.93
C LEU A 276 -18.00 -4.77 -5.33
N ARG A 277 -19.12 -4.83 -6.08
CA ARG A 277 -20.36 -5.46 -5.60
C ARG A 277 -20.15 -6.93 -5.29
N LYS A 278 -19.41 -7.65 -6.14
CA LYS A 278 -19.10 -9.06 -5.90
C LYS A 278 -18.14 -9.24 -4.72
N GLY A 279 -17.16 -8.34 -4.56
CA GLY A 279 -16.27 -8.32 -3.39
C GLY A 279 -17.00 -8.06 -2.07
N ALA A 280 -17.89 -7.07 -2.03
CA ALA A 280 -18.75 -6.76 -0.88
C ALA A 280 -19.64 -7.95 -0.52
N LYS A 281 -20.27 -8.58 -1.53
CA LYS A 281 -21.10 -9.76 -1.34
C LYS A 281 -20.35 -10.91 -0.66
N VAL A 282 -19.08 -11.15 -1.03
CA VAL A 282 -18.24 -12.15 -0.33
C VAL A 282 -18.06 -11.79 1.14
N MET A 283 -17.84 -10.51 1.45
CA MET A 283 -17.64 -10.07 2.82
C MET A 283 -18.92 -10.08 3.66
N GLU A 284 -20.07 -9.83 3.05
CA GLU A 284 -21.39 -9.81 3.70
C GLU A 284 -21.90 -11.23 4.00
N GLU A 285 -21.74 -12.15 3.04
CA GLU A 285 -22.35 -13.50 3.09
C GLU A 285 -21.44 -14.56 3.72
N ARG A 286 -20.23 -14.20 4.17
CA ARG A 286 -19.31 -15.12 4.87
C ARG A 286 -19.92 -15.60 6.19
N ARG A 287 -19.87 -16.92 6.43
CA ARG A 287 -20.41 -17.54 7.66
C ARG A 287 -19.56 -17.22 8.85
N GLU A 288 -18.25 -17.41 8.70
CA GLU A 288 -17.27 -17.12 9.73
C GLU A 288 -16.64 -15.76 9.46
N LYS A 289 -16.20 -15.05 10.51
CA LYS A 289 -15.60 -13.71 10.38
C LYS A 289 -14.29 -13.64 11.16
N ASN A 290 -13.19 -13.45 10.43
CA ASN A 290 -11.95 -13.04 11.09
C ASN A 290 -12.13 -11.60 11.62
N PRO A 291 -11.38 -11.20 12.67
CA PRO A 291 -11.50 -9.88 13.29
C PRO A 291 -11.23 -8.75 12.29
N VAL A 292 -10.22 -8.92 11.44
CA VAL A 292 -9.82 -7.93 10.43
C VAL A 292 -10.38 -8.35 9.07
N ALA A 293 -11.02 -7.44 8.35
CA ALA A 293 -11.41 -7.67 6.96
C ALA A 293 -11.12 -6.46 6.07
N SER A 294 -10.69 -6.72 4.84
CA SER A 294 -10.33 -5.65 3.91
C SER A 294 -10.49 -6.09 2.44
N ILE A 295 -10.78 -5.12 1.56
CA ILE A 295 -10.80 -5.31 0.12
C ILE A 295 -9.61 -4.60 -0.50
N ILE A 296 -8.87 -5.28 -1.38
CA ILE A 296 -7.86 -4.66 -2.25
C ILE A 296 -8.44 -4.59 -3.66
N LEU A 297 -8.54 -3.38 -4.21
CA LEU A 297 -8.95 -3.13 -5.60
C LEU A 297 -7.71 -2.75 -6.42
N LEU A 298 -7.47 -3.41 -7.55
CA LEU A 298 -6.48 -2.96 -8.54
C LEU A 298 -7.13 -2.79 -9.90
N SER A 299 -6.87 -1.64 -10.53
CA SER A 299 -7.36 -1.28 -11.87
C SER A 299 -6.32 -0.44 -12.61
N ASP A 300 -6.19 -0.65 -13.92
CA ASP A 300 -5.38 0.19 -14.81
C ASP A 300 -6.21 1.05 -15.78
N GLY A 301 -7.53 0.93 -15.72
CA GLY A 301 -8.46 1.58 -16.64
C GLY A 301 -9.57 2.40 -15.97
N GLN A 302 -10.36 3.05 -16.81
CA GLN A 302 -11.55 3.82 -16.44
C GLN A 302 -12.79 2.93 -16.43
N ASP A 303 -13.73 3.15 -15.49
CA ASP A 303 -14.99 2.43 -15.50
C ASP A 303 -15.81 2.78 -16.75
N THR A 304 -16.00 1.80 -17.63
CA THR A 304 -16.61 2.03 -18.95
C THR A 304 -18.14 1.84 -18.94
N TYR A 305 -18.73 1.42 -17.82
CA TYR A 305 -20.11 0.91 -17.79
C TYR A 305 -21.05 1.71 -16.89
N THR A 306 -20.57 2.20 -15.75
CA THR A 306 -21.40 2.87 -14.74
C THR A 306 -21.26 4.39 -14.79
N VAL A 307 -20.02 4.87 -14.98
CA VAL A 307 -19.71 6.31 -15.02
C VAL A 307 -20.07 6.93 -16.37
N SER A 308 -19.90 6.18 -17.47
CA SER A 308 -20.27 6.64 -18.83
C SER A 308 -21.76 6.45 -19.18
N GLY A 309 -22.56 5.80 -18.33
CA GLY A 309 -23.98 5.52 -18.57
C GLY A 309 -24.93 6.68 -18.24
N SER A 310 -24.45 7.76 -17.63
CA SER A 310 -25.24 8.98 -17.37
C SER A 310 -25.42 9.81 -18.64
N SER A 311 -26.36 9.37 -19.49
CA SER A 311 -26.93 10.17 -20.56
C SER A 311 -27.60 11.42 -19.95
N GLY A 312 -26.97 12.59 -20.07
CA GLY A 312 -27.58 13.91 -19.87
C GLY A 312 -27.26 14.64 -18.55
N ASN A 313 -26.59 15.79 -18.66
CA ASN A 313 -26.61 16.94 -17.73
C ASN A 313 -26.13 16.79 -16.27
N GLN A 314 -25.31 15.80 -15.91
CA GLN A 314 -24.60 15.80 -14.61
C GLN A 314 -23.13 16.24 -14.82
N PRO A 315 -22.68 17.38 -14.27
CA PRO A 315 -21.32 17.90 -14.48
C PRO A 315 -20.23 17.14 -13.72
N GLN A 316 -20.57 16.14 -12.88
CA GLN A 316 -19.61 15.27 -12.20
C GLN A 316 -20.17 13.83 -12.10
N PRO A 317 -19.35 12.80 -12.36
CA PRO A 317 -19.74 11.41 -12.17
C PRO A 317 -19.93 11.08 -10.68
N ASN A 318 -21.06 10.45 -10.35
CA ASN A 318 -21.35 10.06 -8.96
C ASN A 318 -20.69 8.72 -8.62
N TYR A 319 -19.43 8.77 -8.20
CA TYR A 319 -18.64 7.60 -7.82
C TYR A 319 -19.17 6.86 -6.59
N GLN A 320 -20.07 7.47 -5.81
CA GLN A 320 -20.75 6.81 -4.70
C GLN A 320 -21.58 5.60 -5.17
N LEU A 321 -22.05 5.62 -6.43
CA LEU A 321 -22.79 4.52 -7.05
C LEU A 321 -21.93 3.27 -7.31
N LEU A 322 -20.59 3.41 -7.29
CA LEU A 322 -19.66 2.27 -7.46
C LEU A 322 -19.60 1.39 -6.21
N LEU A 323 -20.01 1.93 -5.07
CA LEU A 323 -19.94 1.25 -3.78
C LEU A 323 -21.31 0.70 -3.37
N PRO A 324 -21.39 -0.57 -2.94
CA PRO A 324 -22.53 -1.07 -2.17
C PRO A 324 -22.70 -0.29 -0.87
N LEU A 325 -23.94 -0.16 -0.39
CA LEU A 325 -24.25 0.54 0.87
C LEU A 325 -23.48 -0.03 2.07
N SER A 326 -23.17 -1.33 2.08
CA SER A 326 -22.39 -1.98 3.14
C SER A 326 -20.93 -1.55 3.20
N ILE A 327 -20.41 -0.90 2.16
CA ILE A 327 -19.06 -0.30 2.15
C ILE A 327 -19.10 1.17 2.59
N HIS A 328 -20.29 1.80 2.65
CA HIS A 328 -20.40 3.19 3.07
C HIS A 328 -20.18 3.33 4.59
N GLY A 329 -19.33 4.26 5.01
CA GLY A 329 -19.13 4.60 6.42
C GLY A 329 -20.25 5.46 7.05
N GLY A 330 -21.51 5.33 6.63
CA GLY A 330 -22.61 6.25 7.01
C GLY A 330 -23.76 5.62 7.81
N ASP A 331 -23.98 6.15 9.02
CA ASP A 331 -25.17 6.17 9.91
C ASP A 331 -25.94 4.88 10.28
N ASN A 332 -25.69 3.74 9.65
CA ASN A 332 -26.19 2.45 10.15
C ASN A 332 -25.02 1.66 10.73
N ALA A 333 -25.25 1.05 11.90
CA ALA A 333 -24.30 0.24 12.69
C ALA A 333 -23.85 -1.06 11.99
N GLY A 334 -23.60 -1.01 10.69
CA GLY A 334 -23.06 -2.07 9.86
C GLY A 334 -21.54 -1.99 9.76
N PHE A 335 -20.93 -3.15 9.63
CA PHE A 335 -19.50 -3.38 9.44
C PHE A 335 -18.96 -2.62 8.21
N GLN A 336 -18.17 -1.57 8.41
CA GLN A 336 -17.48 -0.84 7.33
C GLN A 336 -16.28 -1.66 6.83
N ILE A 337 -16.23 -1.93 5.53
CA ILE A 337 -15.13 -2.69 4.91
C ILE A 337 -14.21 -1.73 4.15
N PRO A 338 -12.98 -1.50 4.59
CA PRO A 338 -12.06 -0.62 3.89
C PRO A 338 -11.68 -1.19 2.51
N VAL A 339 -11.71 -0.34 1.49
CA VAL A 339 -11.25 -0.65 0.13
C VAL A 339 -9.93 0.09 -0.13
N HIS A 340 -8.81 -0.65 -0.15
CA HIS A 340 -7.52 -0.10 -0.57
C HIS A 340 -7.41 -0.21 -2.09
N ALA A 341 -7.42 0.93 -2.77
CA ALA A 341 -7.42 1.03 -4.23
C ALA A 341 -6.02 1.31 -4.77
N PHE A 342 -5.61 0.55 -5.78
CA PHE A 342 -4.30 0.63 -6.45
C PHE A 342 -4.48 0.99 -7.91
N GLY A 343 -4.26 2.27 -8.24
CA GLY A 343 -4.30 2.77 -9.60
C GLY A 343 -2.99 2.46 -10.32
N PHE A 344 -3.06 1.69 -11.41
CA PHE A 344 -1.88 1.19 -12.11
C PHE A 344 -1.65 1.91 -13.45
N GLY A 345 -0.46 2.47 -13.63
CA GLY A 345 -0.08 3.20 -14.85
C GLY A 345 -0.83 4.52 -15.03
N ALA A 346 -0.69 5.17 -16.18
CA ALA A 346 -1.26 6.50 -16.43
C ALA A 346 -2.77 6.49 -16.79
N ASP A 347 -3.31 5.33 -17.16
CA ASP A 347 -4.64 5.24 -17.80
C ASP A 347 -5.81 5.02 -16.81
N HIS A 348 -5.49 4.77 -15.53
CA HIS A 348 -6.49 4.46 -14.50
C HIS A 348 -7.34 5.69 -14.11
N ASP A 349 -8.57 5.45 -13.63
CA ASP A 349 -9.41 6.52 -13.08
C ASP A 349 -9.01 6.86 -11.64
N ALA A 350 -7.99 7.71 -11.49
CA ALA A 350 -7.51 8.15 -10.18
C ALA A 350 -8.64 8.78 -9.33
N SER A 351 -9.56 9.52 -9.95
CA SER A 351 -10.67 10.20 -9.26
C SER A 351 -11.69 9.20 -8.74
N SER A 352 -12.11 8.21 -9.55
CA SER A 352 -12.95 7.10 -9.10
C SER A 352 -12.31 6.35 -7.95
N MET A 353 -11.06 5.94 -8.12
CA MET A 353 -10.36 5.05 -7.19
C MET A 353 -10.11 5.73 -5.84
N HIS A 354 -9.72 7.01 -5.85
CA HIS A 354 -9.63 7.82 -4.65
C HIS A 354 -10.99 7.96 -3.95
N SER A 355 -12.06 8.23 -4.71
CA SER A 355 -13.41 8.36 -4.14
C SER A 355 -13.88 7.06 -3.48
N ILE A 356 -13.63 5.91 -4.13
CA ILE A 356 -13.92 4.57 -3.59
C ILE A 356 -13.19 4.35 -2.27
N SER A 357 -11.87 4.61 -2.22
CA SER A 357 -11.10 4.41 -1.00
C SER A 357 -11.54 5.36 0.11
N GLU A 358 -11.84 6.62 -0.23
CA GLU A 358 -12.23 7.64 0.73
C GLU A 358 -13.56 7.31 1.41
N ILE A 359 -14.59 6.96 0.62
CA ILE A 359 -15.92 6.61 1.14
C ILE A 359 -15.88 5.32 1.98
N SER A 360 -15.00 4.38 1.62
CA SER A 360 -14.85 3.11 2.33
C SER A 360 -13.96 3.17 3.57
N GLY A 361 -13.22 4.26 3.80
CA GLY A 361 -12.20 4.34 4.86
C GLY A 361 -10.92 3.55 4.55
N GLY A 362 -10.70 3.20 3.28
CA GLY A 362 -9.47 2.62 2.77
C GLY A 362 -8.46 3.68 2.31
N THR A 363 -7.50 3.27 1.49
CA THR A 363 -6.43 4.16 0.99
C THR A 363 -6.28 4.05 -0.51
N PHE A 364 -5.93 5.16 -1.18
CA PHE A 364 -5.58 5.16 -2.60
C PHE A 364 -4.07 5.21 -2.79
N SER A 365 -3.54 4.27 -3.57
CA SER A 365 -2.14 4.14 -3.92
C SER A 365 -1.97 4.24 -5.44
N PHE A 366 -1.04 5.08 -5.87
CA PHE A 366 -0.71 5.26 -7.28
C PHE A 366 0.59 4.51 -7.60
N ILE A 367 0.50 3.59 -8.54
CA ILE A 367 1.62 2.79 -9.03
C ILE A 367 1.96 3.30 -10.44
N GLU A 368 2.96 4.18 -10.50
CA GLU A 368 3.38 4.80 -11.75
C GLU A 368 4.13 3.83 -12.65
N THR A 369 5.08 3.08 -12.07
CA THR A 369 5.94 2.16 -12.80
C THR A 369 5.61 0.72 -12.49
N GLU A 370 5.78 -0.12 -13.50
CA GLU A 370 5.58 -1.56 -13.43
C GLU A 370 6.40 -2.26 -12.32
N ALA A 371 7.55 -1.70 -11.95
CA ALA A 371 8.46 -2.29 -10.97
C ALA A 371 7.94 -2.22 -9.53
N VAL A 372 7.08 -1.24 -9.19
CA VAL A 372 6.70 -0.94 -7.79
C VAL A 372 5.36 -1.53 -7.35
N ILE A 373 4.65 -2.25 -8.23
CA ILE A 373 3.36 -2.90 -7.90
C ILE A 373 3.47 -3.90 -6.74
N GLN A 374 4.50 -4.74 -6.75
CA GLN A 374 4.72 -5.72 -5.68
C GLN A 374 5.02 -5.03 -4.36
N ASP A 375 5.80 -3.94 -4.39
CA ASP A 375 6.15 -3.13 -3.22
C ASP A 375 4.91 -2.43 -2.64
N ALA A 376 4.05 -1.87 -3.49
CA ALA A 376 2.79 -1.26 -3.06
C ALA A 376 1.88 -2.28 -2.34
N PHE A 377 1.80 -3.51 -2.86
CA PHE A 377 1.04 -4.59 -2.23
C PHE A 377 1.68 -5.03 -0.91
N ALA A 378 3.01 -5.15 -0.89
CA ALA A 378 3.78 -5.51 0.30
C ALA A 378 3.57 -4.53 1.45
N GLN A 379 3.60 -3.22 1.16
CA GLN A 379 3.31 -2.17 2.15
C GLN A 379 1.89 -2.32 2.71
N CYS A 380 0.89 -2.50 1.84
CA CYS A 380 -0.49 -2.65 2.27
C CYS A 380 -0.72 -3.88 3.16
N ILE A 381 -0.22 -5.06 2.76
CA ILE A 381 -0.36 -6.25 3.59
C ILE A 381 0.46 -6.18 4.87
N GLY A 382 1.61 -5.47 4.88
CA GLY A 382 2.37 -5.22 6.11
C GLY A 382 1.55 -4.49 7.16
N GLY A 383 0.71 -3.53 6.73
CA GLY A 383 -0.28 -2.89 7.60
C GLY A 383 -1.39 -3.86 8.03
N LEU A 384 -2.09 -4.47 7.07
CA LEU A 384 -3.24 -5.34 7.34
C LEU A 384 -2.91 -6.53 8.26
N LEU A 385 -1.69 -7.08 8.16
CA LEU A 385 -1.22 -8.18 8.99
C LEU A 385 -0.67 -7.72 10.35
N SER A 386 -0.73 -6.43 10.68
CA SER A 386 -0.24 -5.88 11.95
C SER A 386 -1.30 -5.11 12.72
N VAL A 387 -2.59 -5.30 12.44
CA VAL A 387 -3.68 -4.69 13.22
C VAL A 387 -3.64 -5.18 14.67
N VAL A 388 -3.55 -4.23 15.61
CA VAL A 388 -3.49 -4.48 17.06
C VAL A 388 -4.61 -3.77 17.83
N VAL A 389 -5.33 -2.85 17.19
CA VAL A 389 -6.42 -2.06 17.77
C VAL A 389 -7.55 -1.99 16.76
N GLN A 390 -8.78 -2.22 17.22
CA GLN A 390 -10.00 -2.08 16.41
C GLN A 390 -11.01 -1.14 17.07
N GLU A 391 -11.88 -0.54 16.26
CA GLU A 391 -13.00 0.30 16.74
C GLU A 391 -12.53 1.42 17.72
N LEU A 392 -11.34 2.01 17.48
CA LEU A 392 -10.79 3.05 18.34
C LEU A 392 -11.62 4.33 18.23
N GLN A 393 -12.19 4.74 19.35
CA GLN A 393 -12.86 6.02 19.52
C GLN A 393 -12.11 6.89 20.51
N VAL A 394 -11.89 8.15 20.13
CA VAL A 394 -11.28 9.17 20.98
C VAL A 394 -12.38 10.10 21.47
N GLY A 395 -12.55 10.20 22.78
CA GLY A 395 -13.38 11.21 23.43
C GLY A 395 -12.52 12.33 23.99
N ILE A 396 -12.97 13.56 23.82
CA ILE A 396 -12.31 14.78 24.32
C ILE A 396 -13.32 15.49 25.22
N GLU A 397 -12.89 15.92 26.40
CA GLU A 397 -13.73 16.60 27.37
C GLU A 397 -13.03 17.83 27.95
N CYS A 398 -13.75 18.96 27.99
CA CYS A 398 -13.28 20.20 28.60
C CYS A 398 -13.34 20.12 30.13
N MET A 399 -12.24 20.42 30.81
CA MET A 399 -12.15 20.34 32.27
C MET A 399 -12.60 21.63 32.95
N HIS A 400 -12.27 22.79 32.36
CA HIS A 400 -12.69 24.08 32.90
C HIS A 400 -14.09 24.48 32.38
N PRO A 401 -15.02 24.96 33.25
CA PRO A 401 -16.40 25.25 32.86
C PRO A 401 -16.57 26.26 31.72
N SER A 402 -15.66 27.22 31.61
CA SER A 402 -15.70 28.28 30.59
C SER A 402 -14.97 27.93 29.29
N ILE A 403 -14.39 26.73 29.19
CA ILE A 403 -13.71 26.23 27.99
C ILE A 403 -14.70 25.41 27.16
N HIS A 404 -14.71 25.70 25.87
CA HIS A 404 -15.53 25.07 24.85
C HIS A 404 -14.64 24.65 23.67
N LEU A 405 -15.03 23.56 23.02
CA LEU A 405 -14.46 23.05 21.79
C LEU A 405 -14.90 23.91 20.62
N GLY A 406 -13.95 24.42 19.84
CA GLY A 406 -14.19 25.14 18.60
C GLY A 406 -14.23 24.21 17.39
N SER A 407 -13.12 23.54 17.08
CA SER A 407 -13.02 22.63 15.92
C SER A 407 -12.14 21.42 16.23
N LEU A 408 -12.49 20.26 15.66
CA LEU A 408 -11.71 19.03 15.71
C LEU A 408 -11.13 18.77 14.32
N LYS A 409 -9.84 19.06 14.12
CA LYS A 409 -9.19 18.82 12.84
C LYS A 409 -8.67 17.39 12.78
N ALA A 410 -9.53 16.51 12.28
CA ALA A 410 -9.29 15.07 12.22
C ALA A 410 -9.01 14.50 10.82
N GLY A 411 -8.80 15.34 9.79
CA GLY A 411 -8.63 14.84 8.42
C GLY A 411 -9.91 14.17 7.91
N SER A 412 -9.79 12.95 7.37
CA SER A 412 -10.95 12.17 6.88
C SER A 412 -11.68 11.37 7.97
N TYR A 413 -11.17 11.40 9.20
CA TYR A 413 -11.80 10.71 10.32
C TYR A 413 -13.11 11.40 10.73
N PRO A 414 -14.23 10.65 10.84
CA PRO A 414 -15.48 11.19 11.34
C PRO A 414 -15.27 11.81 12.72
N SER A 415 -15.63 13.08 12.85
CA SER A 415 -15.52 13.80 14.11
C SER A 415 -16.76 14.63 14.37
N ARG A 416 -17.12 14.76 15.66
CA ARG A 416 -18.29 15.51 16.09
C ARG A 416 -18.02 16.23 17.40
N VAL A 417 -18.42 17.49 17.47
CA VAL A 417 -18.53 18.25 18.70
C VAL A 417 -19.97 18.11 19.19
N MET A 418 -20.17 17.81 20.47
CA MET A 418 -21.49 17.68 21.06
C MET A 418 -22.19 19.03 21.19
N ALA A 419 -23.51 19.02 21.34
CA ALA A 419 -24.33 20.24 21.46
C ALA A 419 -23.95 21.08 22.69
N ASP A 420 -23.36 20.47 23.72
CA ASP A 420 -22.86 21.17 24.90
C ASP A 420 -21.56 21.95 24.62
N THR A 421 -20.92 21.72 23.46
CA THR A 421 -19.60 22.26 23.06
C THR A 421 -18.49 21.99 24.09
N ARG A 422 -18.70 21.08 25.05
CA ARG A 422 -17.70 20.71 26.07
C ARG A 422 -17.16 19.31 25.87
N SER A 423 -17.80 18.52 25.02
CA SER A 423 -17.34 17.19 24.66
C SER A 423 -17.33 16.97 23.15
N GLY A 424 -16.41 16.13 22.70
CA GLY A 424 -16.24 15.81 21.29
C GLY A 424 -15.70 14.41 21.09
N PHE A 425 -15.92 13.85 19.91
CA PHE A 425 -15.50 12.50 19.57
C PHE A 425 -14.85 12.45 18.19
N ILE A 426 -13.85 11.59 18.04
CA ILE A 426 -13.22 11.22 16.78
C ILE A 426 -13.29 9.71 16.65
N ASP A 427 -13.85 9.21 15.55
CA ASP A 427 -13.85 7.80 15.21
C ASP A 427 -12.62 7.49 14.36
N VAL A 428 -11.68 6.72 14.91
CA VAL A 428 -10.39 6.42 14.30
C VAL A 428 -10.39 5.06 13.61
N GLY A 429 -11.24 4.13 14.07
CA GLY A 429 -11.28 2.76 13.58
C GLY A 429 -10.05 1.94 13.97
N ASP A 430 -9.45 1.24 13.02
CA ASP A 430 -8.37 0.28 13.28
C ASP A 430 -6.98 0.96 13.28
N LEU A 431 -6.05 0.48 14.12
CA LEU A 431 -4.63 0.85 14.06
C LEU A 431 -3.71 -0.37 13.89
N TYR A 432 -2.70 -0.20 13.05
CA TYR A 432 -1.58 -1.12 12.88
C TYR A 432 -0.56 -0.96 14.02
N ALA A 433 0.27 -1.97 14.23
CA ALA A 433 1.36 -1.90 15.20
C ALA A 433 2.34 -0.79 14.81
N ASP A 434 2.74 0.01 15.81
CA ASP A 434 3.57 1.22 15.69
C ASP A 434 2.97 2.35 14.85
N GLU A 435 1.68 2.27 14.55
CA GLU A 435 1.00 3.31 13.79
C GLU A 435 0.64 4.51 14.69
N GLU A 436 0.78 5.71 14.14
CA GLU A 436 0.58 6.98 14.86
C GLU A 436 -0.58 7.79 14.26
N ARG A 437 -1.32 8.50 15.11
CA ARG A 437 -2.40 9.43 14.72
C ARG A 437 -2.35 10.72 15.49
N ASP A 438 -2.39 11.82 14.74
CA ASP A 438 -2.32 13.17 15.26
C ASP A 438 -3.58 13.97 14.91
N PHE A 439 -4.21 14.55 15.94
CA PHE A 439 -5.41 15.36 15.81
C PHE A 439 -5.24 16.72 16.49
N LEU A 440 -5.66 17.81 15.84
CA LEU A 440 -5.63 19.14 16.44
C LEU A 440 -7.01 19.51 16.97
N VAL A 441 -7.07 19.86 18.24
CA VAL A 441 -8.28 20.31 18.95
C VAL A 441 -8.15 21.81 19.19
N SER A 442 -9.08 22.57 18.65
CA SER A 442 -9.20 24.01 18.91
C SER A 442 -10.15 24.27 20.07
N ILE A 443 -9.74 25.10 21.03
CA ILE A 443 -10.53 25.51 22.19
C ILE A 443 -10.44 27.01 22.44
N ASN A 444 -11.44 27.58 23.11
CA ASN A 444 -11.29 28.90 23.72
C ASN A 444 -10.65 28.77 25.10
N VAL A 445 -9.71 29.68 25.43
CA VAL A 445 -9.09 29.79 26.74
C VAL A 445 -9.38 31.19 27.30
N PRO A 446 -10.17 31.33 28.38
CA PRO A 446 -10.52 32.63 28.92
C PRO A 446 -9.36 33.28 29.66
N ALA A 447 -9.37 34.61 29.75
CA ALA A 447 -8.52 35.33 30.70
C ALA A 447 -8.92 34.95 32.13
N GLU A 448 -7.93 34.70 32.99
CA GLU A 448 -8.16 34.21 34.35
C GLU A 448 -7.25 34.97 35.32
N SER A 449 -7.82 35.61 36.35
CA SER A 449 -7.06 36.51 37.23
C SER A 449 -6.52 35.84 38.48
N SER A 450 -7.11 34.72 38.90
CA SER A 450 -6.90 34.11 40.23
C SER A 450 -6.06 32.84 40.23
N MET A 451 -5.99 32.11 39.12
CA MET A 451 -5.33 30.81 39.04
C MET A 451 -4.03 30.89 38.25
N ASN A 452 -2.99 30.21 38.77
CA ASN A 452 -1.69 30.08 38.10
C ASN A 452 -1.67 28.96 37.04
N GLN A 453 -2.76 28.20 36.92
CA GLN A 453 -2.88 27.10 35.98
C GLN A 453 -4.35 26.90 35.62
N THR A 454 -4.63 26.65 34.34
CA THR A 454 -5.96 26.33 33.84
C THR A 454 -5.95 24.89 33.30
N SER A 455 -6.81 24.01 33.83
CA SER A 455 -7.03 22.67 33.26
C SER A 455 -7.85 22.79 31.97
N LEU A 456 -7.28 22.37 30.84
CA LEU A 456 -7.88 22.54 29.52
C LEU A 456 -8.79 21.37 29.18
N LEU A 457 -8.20 20.20 28.96
CA LEU A 457 -8.87 19.04 28.35
C LEU A 457 -8.43 17.74 29.01
N LYS A 458 -9.26 16.72 28.90
CA LYS A 458 -8.93 15.32 29.16
C LYS A 458 -9.31 14.47 27.96
N VAL A 459 -8.43 13.55 27.57
CA VAL A 459 -8.65 12.65 26.44
C VAL A 459 -8.91 11.24 26.95
N ARG A 460 -9.93 10.59 26.42
CA ARG A 460 -10.24 9.18 26.64
C ARG A 460 -10.20 8.42 25.33
N CYS A 461 -9.69 7.20 25.34
CA CYS A 461 -9.70 6.29 24.21
C CYS A 461 -10.41 5.00 24.60
N ALA A 462 -11.36 4.55 23.80
CA ALA A 462 -11.98 3.24 23.93
C ALA A 462 -11.70 2.44 22.65
N TYR A 463 -11.26 1.19 22.78
CA TYR A 463 -10.95 0.33 21.64
C TYR A 463 -11.17 -1.14 21.96
N ARG A 464 -11.27 -1.95 20.91
CA ARG A 464 -11.35 -3.42 20.97
C ARG A 464 -10.00 -4.04 20.63
N ASP A 465 -9.56 -5.00 21.45
CA ASP A 465 -8.42 -5.85 21.12
C ASP A 465 -8.87 -6.93 20.10
N PRO A 466 -8.23 -7.06 18.94
CA PRO A 466 -8.66 -7.99 17.89
C PRO A 466 -8.45 -9.48 18.24
N ILE A 467 -7.59 -9.79 19.21
CA ILE A 467 -7.29 -11.16 19.63
C ILE A 467 -8.24 -11.57 20.76
N THR A 468 -8.31 -10.78 21.84
CA THR A 468 -9.14 -11.09 23.01
C THR A 468 -10.61 -10.72 22.82
N LYS A 469 -10.90 -9.82 21.86
CA LYS A 469 -12.21 -9.22 21.59
C LYS A 469 -12.75 -8.36 22.75
N GLU A 470 -11.93 -8.10 23.77
CA GLU A 470 -12.30 -7.29 24.92
C GLU A 470 -12.21 -5.79 24.59
N MET A 471 -13.10 -5.01 25.21
CA MET A 471 -13.07 -3.56 25.14
C MET A 471 -12.16 -3.01 26.23
N THR A 472 -11.20 -2.19 25.84
CA THR A 472 -10.29 -1.49 26.75
C THR A 472 -10.55 0.01 26.70
N THR A 473 -10.52 0.67 27.86
CA THR A 473 -10.60 2.13 27.96
C THR A 473 -9.35 2.69 28.63
N LEU A 474 -8.83 3.77 28.07
CA LEU A 474 -7.68 4.51 28.55
C LEU A 474 -8.01 5.99 28.67
N GLU A 475 -7.41 6.66 29.65
CA GLU A 475 -7.48 8.11 29.79
C GLU A 475 -6.08 8.71 29.83
N SER A 476 -5.94 9.91 29.27
CA SER A 476 -4.75 10.75 29.42
C SER A 476 -4.74 11.44 30.78
N ALA A 477 -3.58 11.99 31.15
CA ALA A 477 -3.53 13.03 32.16
C ALA A 477 -4.32 14.28 31.70
N GLU A 478 -4.78 15.09 32.65
CA GLU A 478 -5.34 16.41 32.34
C GLU A 478 -4.27 17.28 31.67
N ILE A 479 -4.64 17.89 30.54
CA ILE A 479 -3.82 18.87 29.86
C ILE A 479 -3.99 20.19 30.60
N LYS A 480 -2.88 20.80 31.02
CA LYS A 480 -2.88 22.03 31.80
C LYS A 480 -2.04 23.10 31.13
N LEU A 481 -2.49 24.34 31.21
CA LEU A 481 -1.78 25.53 30.74
C LEU A 481 -1.32 26.35 31.93
N GLU A 482 -0.03 26.66 32.00
CA GLU A 482 0.50 27.56 33.03
C GLU A 482 0.10 29.01 32.75
N ARG A 483 -0.32 29.73 33.79
CA ARG A 483 -0.89 31.09 33.72
C ARG A 483 -0.08 32.08 34.59
N PRO A 484 1.18 32.38 34.24
CA PRO A 484 1.96 33.38 34.96
C PRO A 484 1.38 34.79 34.80
N GLU A 485 1.70 35.69 35.72
CA GLU A 485 1.35 37.12 35.64
C GLU A 485 2.11 37.84 34.52
N ILE A 486 3.40 37.49 34.36
CA ILE A 486 4.28 38.00 33.32
C ILE A 486 4.76 36.79 32.52
N SER A 487 4.39 36.73 31.24
CA SER A 487 4.86 35.68 30.34
C SER A 487 6.07 36.19 29.55
N GLY A 488 7.10 35.35 29.43
CA GLY A 488 8.16 35.55 28.44
C GLY A 488 7.65 35.29 27.01
N GLU A 489 8.57 35.32 26.05
CA GLU A 489 8.27 34.93 24.66
C GLU A 489 7.74 33.49 24.63
N ALA A 490 6.56 33.30 24.03
CA ALA A 490 5.88 32.03 24.07
C ALA A 490 6.61 31.00 23.18
N VAL A 491 7.09 29.92 23.78
CA VAL A 491 7.73 28.83 23.04
C VAL A 491 6.64 27.95 22.45
N VAL A 492 6.53 27.99 21.11
CA VAL A 492 5.57 27.18 20.36
C VAL A 492 6.03 25.71 20.34
N SER A 493 5.10 24.79 20.60
CA SER A 493 5.36 23.35 20.47
C SER A 493 5.67 22.98 19.01
N ILE A 494 6.82 22.34 18.80
CA ILE A 494 7.24 21.84 17.49
C ILE A 494 6.25 20.78 16.98
N GLU A 495 5.71 19.95 17.87
CA GLU A 495 4.73 18.91 17.54
C GLU A 495 3.43 19.51 17.01
N VAL A 496 2.90 20.55 17.68
CA VAL A 496 1.69 21.24 17.24
C VAL A 496 1.93 21.95 15.91
N ASP A 497 3.05 22.67 15.77
CA ASP A 497 3.44 23.37 14.54
C ASP A 497 3.61 22.42 13.35
N ARG A 498 4.29 21.28 13.55
CA ARG A 498 4.45 20.20 12.55
C ARG A 498 3.10 19.73 12.02
N GLN A 499 2.13 19.50 12.90
CA GLN A 499 0.82 18.97 12.51
C GLN A 499 -0.06 20.04 11.85
N ARG A 500 0.12 21.32 12.20
CA ARG A 500 -0.49 22.43 11.46
C ARG A 500 0.03 22.51 10.04
N ASN A 501 1.34 22.39 9.87
CA ASN A 501 1.99 22.37 8.55
C ASN A 501 1.46 21.22 7.69
N ARG A 502 1.29 20.01 8.26
CA ARG A 502 0.67 18.88 7.56
C ARG A 502 -0.74 19.21 7.05
N LEU A 503 -1.60 19.77 7.91
CA LEU A 503 -2.98 20.08 7.53
C LEU A 503 -3.05 21.21 6.50
N GLN A 504 -2.21 22.23 6.63
CA GLN A 504 -2.11 23.32 5.66
C GLN A 504 -1.61 22.82 4.30
N ALA A 505 -0.62 21.92 4.29
CA ALA A 505 -0.15 21.28 3.07
C ALA A 505 -1.27 20.45 2.40
N ALA A 506 -2.00 19.64 3.17
CA ALA A 506 -3.13 18.87 2.64
C ALA A 506 -4.24 19.77 2.08
N GLU A 507 -4.54 20.90 2.73
CA GLU A 507 -5.49 21.89 2.20
C GLU A 507 -4.98 22.51 0.89
N ALA A 508 -3.71 22.90 0.82
CA ALA A 508 -3.09 23.43 -0.38
C ALA A 508 -3.08 22.41 -1.53
N MET A 509 -2.81 21.13 -1.25
CA MET A 509 -2.90 20.04 -2.23
C MET A 509 -4.32 19.91 -2.82
N SER A 510 -5.35 19.96 -1.96
CA SER A 510 -6.75 19.88 -2.37
C SER A 510 -7.19 21.09 -3.21
N GLN A 511 -6.77 22.29 -2.80
CA GLN A 511 -7.02 23.53 -3.54
C GLN A 511 -6.30 23.52 -4.90
N ALA A 512 -5.01 23.17 -4.93
CA ALA A 512 -4.22 23.09 -6.15
C ALA A 512 -4.80 22.07 -7.13
N ARG A 513 -5.21 20.88 -6.66
CA ARG A 513 -5.95 19.90 -7.49
C ARG A 513 -7.21 20.53 -8.09
N THR A 514 -8.02 21.20 -7.28
CA THR A 514 -9.28 21.81 -7.74
C THR A 514 -9.05 22.86 -8.83
N VAL A 515 -7.99 23.65 -8.69
CA VAL A 515 -7.59 24.66 -9.69
C VAL A 515 -7.00 24.01 -10.95
N ALA A 516 -6.19 22.95 -10.80
CA ALA A 516 -5.62 22.19 -11.90
C ALA A 516 -6.69 21.47 -12.74
N GLU A 517 -7.71 20.89 -12.10
CA GLU A 517 -8.84 20.26 -12.81
C GLU A 517 -9.60 21.26 -13.69
N ARG A 518 -9.70 22.53 -13.26
CA ARG A 518 -10.29 23.63 -14.06
C ARG A 518 -9.39 24.10 -15.21
N GLY A 519 -8.19 23.55 -15.35
CA GLY A 519 -7.24 23.85 -16.41
C GLY A 519 -6.17 24.89 -16.05
N ASP A 520 -6.24 25.51 -14.87
CA ASP A 520 -5.26 26.51 -14.43
C ASP A 520 -4.09 25.85 -13.68
N LEU A 521 -3.19 25.24 -14.45
CA LEU A 521 -2.02 24.56 -13.87
C LEU A 521 -1.01 25.54 -13.25
N ALA A 522 -0.92 26.77 -13.78
CA ALA A 522 -0.03 27.80 -13.25
C ALA A 522 -0.52 28.30 -11.89
N GLY A 523 -1.82 28.54 -11.74
CA GLY A 523 -2.44 28.88 -10.46
C GLY A 523 -2.29 27.75 -9.44
N ALA A 524 -2.50 26.49 -9.86
CA ALA A 524 -2.29 25.33 -9.01
C ALA A 524 -0.82 25.21 -8.52
N ALA A 525 0.15 25.36 -9.42
CA ALA A 525 1.57 25.34 -9.05
C ALA A 525 1.94 26.49 -8.10
N SER A 526 1.35 27.68 -8.29
CA SER A 526 1.54 28.83 -7.41
C SER A 526 0.99 28.61 -6.00
N ILE A 527 -0.14 27.92 -5.85
CA ILE A 527 -0.69 27.53 -4.54
C ILE A 527 0.30 26.63 -3.78
N LEU A 528 0.86 25.63 -4.46
CA LEU A 528 1.85 24.71 -3.86
C LEU A 528 3.13 25.46 -3.48
N GLU A 529 3.66 26.30 -4.38
CA GLU A 529 4.85 27.11 -4.13
C GLU A 529 4.67 28.05 -2.92
N ASN A 530 3.52 28.72 -2.83
CA ASN A 530 3.21 29.59 -1.70
C ASN A 530 3.13 28.79 -0.38
N CYS A 531 2.54 27.60 -0.41
CA CYS A 531 2.51 26.71 0.76
C CYS A 531 3.93 26.31 1.19
N ARG A 532 4.81 25.95 0.25
CA ARG A 532 6.21 25.61 0.53
C ARG A 532 6.98 26.77 1.15
N ARG A 533 6.81 27.98 0.62
CA ARG A 533 7.40 29.21 1.18
C ARG A 533 6.95 29.43 2.62
N LEU A 534 5.64 29.38 2.88
CA LEU A 534 5.09 29.54 4.23
C LEU A 534 5.59 28.45 5.19
N LEU A 535 5.62 27.19 4.73
CA LEU A 535 6.14 26.06 5.50
C LEU A 535 7.60 26.30 5.91
N SER A 536 8.46 26.80 5.01
CA SER A 536 9.87 27.07 5.30
C SER A 536 10.11 28.12 6.40
N GLU A 537 9.13 29.00 6.63
CA GLU A 537 9.20 30.06 7.63
C GLU A 537 8.80 29.60 9.05
N THR A 538 8.19 28.41 9.17
CA THR A 538 7.67 27.86 10.44
C THR A 538 8.75 27.32 11.38
N VAL A 539 8.40 27.16 12.66
CA VAL A 539 9.33 26.77 13.72
C VAL A 539 9.82 25.33 13.51
N SER A 540 8.91 24.41 13.20
CA SER A 540 9.21 23.01 12.94
C SER A 540 10.08 22.82 11.70
N ALA A 541 9.82 23.56 10.61
CA ALA A 541 10.66 23.51 9.41
C ALA A 541 12.08 24.04 9.66
N LYS A 542 12.22 25.18 10.36
CA LYS A 542 13.54 25.73 10.76
C LYS A 542 14.31 24.79 11.70
N SER A 543 13.60 23.97 12.45
CA SER A 543 14.17 22.94 13.32
C SER A 543 14.57 21.65 12.57
N HIS A 544 14.47 21.62 11.24
CA HIS A 544 14.78 20.47 10.39
C HIS A 544 13.95 19.23 10.73
N ASP A 545 12.67 19.45 11.04
CA ASP A 545 11.74 18.37 11.30
C ASP A 545 11.57 17.45 10.08
N ARG A 546 11.69 16.14 10.29
CA ARG A 546 11.65 15.14 9.21
C ARG A 546 10.34 15.18 8.41
N LEU A 547 9.20 15.41 9.08
CA LEU A 547 7.91 15.47 8.37
C LEU A 547 7.83 16.73 7.52
N CYS A 548 8.31 17.88 8.02
CA CYS A 548 8.34 19.12 7.24
C CYS A 548 9.26 19.02 6.01
N ILE A 549 10.42 18.38 6.15
CA ILE A 549 11.33 18.13 5.01
C ILE A 549 10.66 17.24 3.97
N ALA A 550 10.01 16.16 4.39
CA ALA A 550 9.29 15.27 3.49
C ALA A 550 8.10 15.97 2.81
N LEU A 551 7.36 16.80 3.54
CA LEU A 551 6.25 17.61 3.00
C LEU A 551 6.72 18.61 1.95
N ASP A 552 7.84 19.33 2.18
CA ASP A 552 8.35 20.27 1.18
C ASP A 552 8.74 19.57 -0.13
N ALA A 553 9.46 18.44 -0.02
CA ALA A 553 9.85 17.64 -1.17
C ALA A 553 8.62 17.06 -1.91
N GLU A 554 7.58 16.67 -1.18
CA GLU A 554 6.33 16.19 -1.77
C GLU A 554 5.59 17.29 -2.54
N LEU A 555 5.45 18.47 -1.93
CA LEU A 555 4.81 19.63 -2.58
C LEU A 555 5.58 20.06 -3.82
N LYS A 556 6.92 19.96 -3.80
CA LYS A 556 7.78 20.22 -4.95
C LYS A 556 7.54 19.24 -6.10
N GLU A 557 7.50 17.94 -5.82
CA GLU A 557 7.22 16.91 -6.82
C GLU A 557 5.81 17.12 -7.44
N MET A 558 4.81 17.48 -6.63
CA MET A 558 3.47 17.83 -7.12
C MET A 558 3.49 19.03 -8.06
N GLN A 559 4.25 20.07 -7.73
CA GLN A 559 4.43 21.27 -8.55
C GLN A 559 5.10 20.93 -9.89
N GLU A 560 6.15 20.10 -9.89
CA GLU A 560 6.83 19.65 -11.11
C GLU A 560 5.89 18.84 -12.02
N ARG A 561 5.02 18.03 -11.43
CA ARG A 561 3.98 17.26 -12.15
C ARG A 561 2.81 18.11 -12.65
N MET A 562 2.80 19.42 -12.39
CA MET A 562 1.86 20.39 -12.99
C MET A 562 2.44 21.11 -14.22
N ALA A 563 3.62 20.71 -14.73
CA ALA A 563 4.28 21.40 -15.84
C ALA A 563 3.45 21.49 -17.14
N SER A 564 2.59 20.50 -17.41
CA SER A 564 1.65 20.53 -18.54
C SER A 564 0.41 19.69 -18.25
N ARG A 565 -0.65 19.90 -19.03
CA ARG A 565 -1.90 19.14 -18.91
C ARG A 565 -1.66 17.64 -19.03
N HIS A 566 -0.82 17.24 -19.99
CA HIS A 566 -0.50 15.84 -20.21
C HIS A 566 0.22 15.21 -19.01
N VAL A 567 1.21 15.88 -18.42
CA VAL A 567 1.94 15.37 -17.25
C VAL A 567 1.03 15.29 -16.03
N TYR A 568 0.18 16.31 -15.83
CA TYR A 568 -0.80 16.33 -14.75
C TYR A 568 -1.81 15.18 -14.88
N GLU A 569 -2.38 14.97 -16.07
CA GLU A 569 -3.36 13.89 -16.28
C GLU A 569 -2.72 12.50 -16.19
N ALA A 570 -1.51 12.32 -16.74
CA ALA A 570 -0.83 11.02 -16.77
C ALA A 570 -0.30 10.58 -15.39
N SER A 571 0.07 11.52 -14.51
CA SER A 571 0.67 11.16 -13.21
C SER A 571 0.38 12.15 -12.09
N GLY A 572 0.35 13.46 -12.37
CA GLY A 572 0.19 14.49 -11.33
C GLY A 572 -1.10 14.38 -10.52
N ARG A 573 -2.24 14.12 -11.19
CA ARG A 573 -3.54 13.91 -10.54
C ARG A 573 -3.48 12.75 -9.56
N ALA A 574 -3.01 11.58 -10.02
CA ALA A 574 -2.93 10.38 -9.19
C ALA A 574 -1.94 10.55 -8.03
N TYR A 575 -0.82 11.23 -8.27
CA TYR A 575 0.17 11.54 -7.24
C TYR A 575 -0.43 12.42 -6.13
N ILE A 576 -1.14 13.50 -6.48
CA ILE A 576 -1.81 14.38 -5.50
C ILE A 576 -2.91 13.63 -4.74
N LEU A 577 -3.72 12.82 -5.42
CA LEU A 577 -4.78 12.04 -4.77
C LEU A 577 -4.22 10.99 -3.81
N SER A 578 -3.13 10.31 -4.17
CA SER A 578 -2.44 9.39 -3.25
C SER A 578 -1.82 10.16 -2.07
N GLY A 579 -1.26 11.35 -2.34
CA GLY A 579 -0.80 12.32 -1.34
C GLY A 579 -1.87 12.64 -0.29
N LEU A 580 -3.01 13.14 -0.77
CA LEU A 580 -4.18 13.48 0.04
C LEU A 580 -4.70 12.28 0.84
N SER A 581 -4.86 11.12 0.21
CA SER A 581 -5.31 9.91 0.90
C SER A 581 -4.39 9.56 2.08
N SER A 582 -3.07 9.64 1.87
CA SER A 582 -2.10 9.39 2.93
C SER A 582 -2.15 10.42 4.06
N HIS A 583 -2.22 11.71 3.76
CA HIS A 583 -2.25 12.75 4.81
C HIS A 583 -3.57 12.81 5.55
N SER A 584 -4.71 12.58 4.88
CA SER A 584 -6.03 12.68 5.53
C SER A 584 -6.33 11.48 6.42
N TRP A 585 -5.87 10.28 6.04
CA TRP A 585 -5.96 9.06 6.85
C TRP A 585 -4.72 8.80 7.71
N GLN A 586 -3.64 9.58 7.54
CA GLN A 586 -2.35 9.37 8.22
C GLN A 586 -1.81 7.95 8.04
N ARG A 587 -1.97 7.40 6.84
CA ARG A 587 -1.57 6.03 6.46
C ARG A 587 -0.60 6.05 5.30
N ALA A 588 0.32 5.10 5.26
CA ALA A 588 1.26 4.98 4.16
C ALA A 588 0.52 4.54 2.87
N THR A 589 0.71 5.28 1.79
CA THR A 589 0.25 4.91 0.44
C THR A 589 1.45 4.76 -0.50
N ALA A 590 1.29 3.99 -1.58
CA ALA A 590 2.27 4.04 -2.65
C ALA A 590 2.05 5.33 -3.45
N ARG A 591 3.15 6.04 -3.70
CA ARG A 591 3.24 7.21 -4.54
C ARG A 591 4.31 6.86 -5.60
N GLY A 592 4.13 7.31 -6.84
CA GLY A 592 5.00 6.94 -7.98
C GLY A 592 6.51 7.10 -7.73
N ASP A 593 7.32 6.66 -8.68
CA ASP A 593 8.78 6.72 -8.54
C ASP A 593 9.22 8.20 -8.44
N SER A 594 9.74 8.61 -7.29
CA SER A 594 10.28 9.96 -7.13
C SER A 594 11.65 10.00 -7.79
N THR A 595 11.92 11.07 -8.53
CA THR A 595 13.20 11.28 -9.23
C THR A 595 14.40 11.35 -8.27
N ASP A 596 14.16 11.63 -6.99
CA ASP A 596 15.16 11.57 -5.91
C ASP A 596 14.99 10.28 -5.09
N GLY A 597 15.74 9.25 -5.48
CA GLY A 597 15.69 7.89 -4.94
C GLY A 597 16.08 7.69 -3.46
N SER A 598 15.73 8.60 -2.55
CA SER A 598 16.03 8.44 -1.12
C SER A 598 15.04 8.99 -0.08
N SER A 599 13.97 9.75 -0.39
CA SER A 599 13.32 10.53 0.70
C SER A 599 11.79 10.58 0.83
N LEU A 600 10.98 10.21 -0.17
CA LEU A 600 9.55 10.55 -0.13
C LEU A 600 8.57 9.44 0.27
N VAL A 601 9.02 8.18 0.32
CA VAL A 601 8.13 7.01 0.48
C VAL A 601 7.95 6.58 1.96
N GLN A 602 8.57 7.27 2.93
CA GLN A 602 8.63 6.77 4.32
C GLN A 602 7.57 7.34 5.28
N SER A 603 6.76 8.31 4.87
CA SER A 603 5.75 8.90 5.75
C SER A 603 4.69 7.86 6.12
N TYR A 604 4.43 7.71 7.43
CA TYR A 604 3.47 6.76 8.01
C TYR A 604 3.77 5.28 7.81
N GLN A 605 4.96 4.90 7.32
CA GLN A 605 5.34 3.49 7.24
C GLN A 605 5.61 2.94 8.64
N THR A 606 4.99 1.80 8.96
CA THR A 606 5.29 1.06 10.19
C THR A 606 6.44 0.07 9.95
N PRO A 607 7.13 -0.41 11.00
CA PRO A 607 8.19 -1.40 10.87
C PRO A 607 7.76 -2.66 10.09
N SER A 608 6.53 -3.13 10.31
CA SER A 608 5.94 -4.26 9.57
C SER A 608 5.85 -3.98 8.06
N MET A 609 5.46 -2.77 7.67
CA MET A 609 5.42 -2.37 6.26
C MET A 609 6.82 -2.34 5.64
N THR A 610 7.79 -1.76 6.35
CA THR A 610 9.19 -1.70 5.90
C THR A 610 9.80 -3.10 5.77
N GLU A 611 9.49 -4.02 6.68
CA GLU A 611 9.91 -5.41 6.57
C GLU A 611 9.32 -6.08 5.32
N MET A 612 8.02 -5.92 5.08
CA MET A 612 7.37 -6.50 3.90
C MET A 612 7.93 -5.92 2.59
N LEU A 613 8.21 -4.62 2.54
CA LEU A 613 8.88 -3.98 1.41
C LEU A 613 10.28 -4.57 1.19
N THR A 614 11.07 -4.73 2.25
CA THR A 614 12.41 -5.34 2.17
C THR A 614 12.33 -6.77 1.63
N ARG A 615 11.33 -7.55 2.06
CA ARG A 615 11.08 -8.91 1.55
C ARG A 615 10.66 -8.92 0.09
N SER A 616 9.84 -7.96 -0.32
CA SER A 616 9.44 -7.78 -1.72
C SER A 616 10.66 -7.54 -2.61
N GLN A 617 11.52 -6.61 -2.22
CA GLN A 617 12.74 -6.24 -2.96
C GLN A 617 13.76 -7.38 -3.01
N ALA A 618 13.93 -8.13 -1.92
CA ALA A 618 14.79 -9.31 -1.89
C ALA A 618 14.30 -10.42 -2.85
N THR A 619 12.98 -10.57 -2.98
CA THR A 619 12.36 -11.50 -3.94
C THR A 619 12.50 -11.00 -5.38
N PHE A 620 12.71 -9.69 -5.57
CA PHE A 620 12.95 -9.08 -6.88
C PHE A 620 14.38 -9.29 -7.39
N LEU A 621 15.36 -9.26 -6.48
CA LEU A 621 16.80 -9.28 -6.80
C LEU A 621 17.44 -10.68 -6.88
N GLY A 622 16.71 -11.76 -6.59
CA GLY A 622 17.15 -13.14 -6.83
C GLY A 622 18.57 -13.45 -6.37
N SER A 623 18.78 -13.68 -5.07
CA SER A 623 20.05 -14.26 -4.63
C SER A 623 20.18 -15.71 -5.19
N PRO A 624 21.37 -16.14 -5.65
CA PRO A 624 21.59 -17.53 -6.06
C PRO A 624 21.52 -18.53 -4.88
N SER A 625 21.45 -18.06 -3.63
CA SER A 625 21.49 -18.90 -2.44
C SER A 625 20.13 -19.40 -1.96
N ALA A 626 19.02 -18.76 -2.35
CA ALA A 626 17.67 -19.20 -1.96
C ALA A 626 17.17 -20.44 -2.73
N GLN A 627 17.82 -20.81 -3.84
CA GLN A 627 17.50 -22.03 -4.60
C GLN A 627 18.06 -23.33 -3.99
N ARG A 628 18.89 -23.26 -2.92
CA ARG A 628 19.46 -24.47 -2.29
C ARG A 628 18.65 -25.08 -1.16
N LEU A 629 17.54 -24.47 -0.74
CA LEU A 629 16.65 -25.05 0.28
C LEU A 629 15.44 -25.81 -0.29
N ILE A 630 15.40 -26.02 -1.60
CA ILE A 630 14.39 -26.85 -2.25
C ILE A 630 15.10 -28.08 -2.84
N GLN A 631 15.24 -29.12 -2.04
CA GLN A 631 15.40 -30.48 -2.55
C GLN A 631 14.30 -31.35 -1.96
N PRO A 632 13.47 -32.02 -2.77
CA PRO A 632 12.51 -32.99 -2.27
C PRO A 632 13.27 -34.24 -1.81
N LEU A 633 13.17 -34.56 -0.52
CA LEU A 633 13.55 -35.86 0.03
C LEU A 633 12.58 -36.92 -0.52
N TRP A 634 12.90 -37.46 -1.70
CA TRP A 634 12.35 -38.73 -2.15
C TRP A 634 13.28 -39.85 -1.66
N SER A 635 12.88 -40.49 -0.57
CA SER A 635 13.47 -41.75 -0.11
C SER A 635 13.04 -42.87 -1.07
N PHE A 636 13.96 -43.31 -1.94
CA PHE A 636 13.80 -44.55 -2.69
C PHE A 636 13.93 -45.73 -1.73
N GLY A 637 12.85 -46.51 -1.60
CA GLY A 637 12.85 -47.81 -0.95
C GLY A 637 13.74 -48.80 -1.70
N SER A 638 14.61 -49.45 -0.96
CA SER A 638 15.51 -50.53 -1.39
C SER A 638 14.74 -51.72 -1.98
N GLN A 639 15.06 -52.12 -3.22
CA GLN A 639 14.77 -53.46 -3.74
C GLN A 639 15.97 -54.40 -3.53
N PRO A 640 15.74 -55.69 -3.21
CA PRO A 640 16.81 -56.66 -2.97
C PRO A 640 17.32 -57.27 -4.29
N LYS A 641 18.62 -57.56 -4.35
CA LYS A 641 19.24 -58.31 -5.45
C LYS A 641 18.90 -59.82 -5.34
N PRO A 642 18.55 -60.51 -6.44
CA PRO A 642 18.53 -61.96 -6.45
C PRO A 642 19.93 -62.52 -6.75
N ARG A 643 20.15 -63.78 -6.35
CA ARG A 643 21.31 -64.60 -6.73
C ARG A 643 21.25 -65.01 -8.20
#